data_AF-A0A8T7M090-F1
#
_entry.id   AF-A0A8T7M090-F1
#
_cell.length_a   1.000
_cell.length_b   1.000
_cell.length_c   1.000
_cell.angle_alpha   90.00
_cell.angle_beta   90.00
_cell.angle_gamma   90.00
#
_symmetry.space_group_name_H-M   'P 1'
#
loop_
_entity.id
_entity.type
_entity.pdbx_description
1 polymer ?
#
loop_
_entity_poly.entity_id
_entity_poly.type
_entity_poly.pdbx_seq_one_letter_code
_entity_poly.pdbx_strand_id
1 'polypeptide(L)'
;MLNLYRNLSKPEKRALGITAMMALVFAAFAGSLIDTLLDAPNLQYALVNLLPFILAVIALISALLFLAGKVAAASWLIQVGTFTSLLLAVTQAEGYGFPAAFVLIAVTLYIPLQTLKGRQASVSLGVGVAGTLAIIILDTFWTGFRVPALAQDVLIAAILSIILALILILSTILQFSRYAIRTRLLILAMGTGMVSILAVAILTTITTQNELTTQTRASLVSAAKHVAAEIDTYIGFNLDTIAAEAQLPEVVAFLQATPQQQEKSRSELLELFNTLAQRDSTNIGSYALLNSDGIDVVDTYTADIGLDKSDRDYFLQTRRTGRPFVTPVRYSPTSPDHGFYIAVPVKDENGRFIGVLRVRLRSSLLNDIVRKNNEFAGRGSYGILLDEFNLVIAHGTNPQWVSRTLVEPEVIAYSLLRMENRIKDTPREDMALHMPNFSQNMRSLAPNQPYFSSTDEAWGSPVEVGVARSSKNVFLKVAYVQPQAIAFEAVERQTQVTVIVTLLTGLAILFSSYFVSRTITLPIAKLAATAEEITAGNLSARVEYDVNDELGTLANAFNRMTNQLRDTLGGLERRVAERTADVELARLLSERRAQDLQSISEISRAISTEQRLEILLPLIARLVSERFDFYHVGIFFLDETRRFVYLQAANSDGGQRMLARGHRLEIGTGLVGTVAQTGKPRIALDVGSDASFFNNPDLPATRSEMALPLTFRGNTIGVLDVQSTKPGAFTESDANTLSILADQIAIAIENARLFGQMQNAREEAEALYSQIQRQEWKSFVQQETRIGFRQTATGGRRLIRPVDTDEIRAALQSGQVVVVEGKDTRSNPTIAMPVKLRGQTIGVLNIKAPTRDRKWNTDEINLVQAISDRLALALDNARLVHESQRRAAKEAKIGEVTAKIGASINMQNVLQTAVEELGRALPGSEVIIQFEQADGENTP
;
A
#
# COMPACT_ATOMS: atom_id res chain seq x y z
N MET A 1 45.96 -10.88 19.65
CA MET A 1 44.85 -11.26 18.75
C MET A 1 43.69 -11.95 19.49
N LEU A 2 43.87 -13.14 20.08
CA LEU A 2 42.79 -13.88 20.77
C LEU A 2 42.14 -13.12 21.95
N ASN A 3 42.93 -12.40 22.75
CA ASN A 3 42.40 -11.56 23.84
C ASN A 3 41.58 -10.37 23.32
N LEU A 4 42.03 -9.73 22.24
CA LEU A 4 41.30 -8.64 21.59
C LEU A 4 39.97 -9.14 20.99
N TYR A 5 39.98 -10.31 20.34
CA TYR A 5 38.77 -10.94 19.83
C TYR A 5 37.77 -11.29 20.93
N ARG A 6 38.23 -11.79 22.09
CA ARG A 6 37.33 -12.13 23.21
C ARG A 6 36.54 -10.92 23.72
N ASN A 7 37.16 -9.75 23.75
CA ASN A 7 36.56 -8.49 24.23
C ASN A 7 35.51 -7.88 23.30
N LEU A 8 35.41 -8.36 22.05
CA LEU A 8 34.41 -7.87 21.11
C LEU A 8 33.01 -8.36 21.47
N SER A 9 32.02 -7.49 21.29
CA SER A 9 30.61 -7.85 21.39
C SER A 9 30.22 -8.86 20.29
N LYS A 10 29.13 -9.60 20.48
CA LYS A 10 28.62 -10.53 19.43
C LYS A 10 28.44 -9.87 18.05
N PRO A 11 27.86 -8.66 17.91
CA PRO A 11 27.76 -8.00 16.61
C PRO A 11 29.13 -7.57 16.04
N GLU A 12 30.07 -7.11 16.88
CA GLU A 12 31.43 -6.78 16.44
C GLU A 12 32.19 -7.98 15.89
N LYS A 13 32.05 -9.16 16.54
CA LYS A 13 32.65 -10.42 16.06
C LYS A 13 32.13 -10.82 14.68
N ARG A 14 30.84 -10.58 14.41
CA ARG A 14 30.21 -10.86 13.11
C ARG A 14 30.64 -9.88 12.03
N ALA A 15 30.67 -8.59 12.36
CA ALA A 15 31.15 -7.55 11.46
C ALA A 15 32.60 -7.82 11.04
N LEU A 16 33.46 -8.13 12.02
CA LEU A 16 34.83 -8.58 11.79
C LEU A 16 34.89 -9.78 10.82
N GLY A 17 34.14 -10.85 11.12
CA GLY A 17 34.13 -12.07 10.31
C GLY A 17 33.73 -11.82 8.86
N ILE A 18 32.74 -10.95 8.63
CA ILE A 18 32.30 -10.60 7.28
C ILE A 18 33.28 -9.67 6.57
N THR A 19 33.86 -8.68 7.25
CA THR A 19 34.93 -7.88 6.64
C THR A 19 36.15 -8.71 6.27
N ALA A 20 36.51 -9.72 7.08
CA ALA A 20 37.58 -10.65 6.76
C ALA A 20 37.23 -11.55 5.58
N MET A 21 35.98 -12.05 5.51
CA MET A 21 35.48 -12.80 4.36
C MET A 21 35.49 -11.96 3.08
N MET A 22 35.02 -10.71 3.13
CA MET A 22 35.07 -9.78 1.99
C MET A 22 36.50 -9.54 1.53
N ALA A 23 37.45 -9.38 2.45
CA ALA A 23 38.86 -9.23 2.10
C ALA A 23 39.39 -10.46 1.33
N LEU A 24 39.03 -11.67 1.75
CA LEU A 24 39.41 -12.90 1.06
C LEU A 24 38.74 -13.04 -0.32
N VAL A 25 37.44 -12.73 -0.42
CA VAL A 25 36.69 -12.79 -1.70
C VAL A 25 37.26 -11.79 -2.70
N PHE A 26 37.50 -10.55 -2.28
CA PHE A 26 38.09 -9.53 -3.15
C PHE A 26 39.54 -9.85 -3.50
N ALA A 27 40.33 -10.43 -2.60
CA ALA A 27 41.68 -10.88 -2.90
C ALA A 27 41.71 -12.05 -3.91
N ALA A 28 40.76 -12.99 -3.82
CA ALA A 28 40.63 -14.07 -4.79
C ALA A 28 40.23 -13.52 -6.17
N PHE A 29 39.28 -12.59 -6.23
CA PHE A 29 38.87 -11.93 -7.48
C PHE A 29 40.00 -11.06 -8.07
N ALA A 30 40.76 -10.36 -7.22
CA ALA A 30 41.97 -9.66 -7.60
C ALA A 30 43.01 -10.60 -8.23
N GLY A 31 43.18 -11.79 -7.65
CA GLY A 31 44.06 -12.83 -8.18
C GLY A 31 43.63 -13.35 -9.55
N SER A 32 42.32 -13.49 -9.81
CA SER A 32 41.83 -13.92 -11.14
C SER A 32 42.01 -12.88 -12.24
N LEU A 33 42.21 -11.60 -11.88
CA LEU A 33 42.40 -10.50 -12.82
C LEU A 33 43.88 -10.10 -12.98
N ILE A 34 44.81 -10.84 -12.38
CA ILE A 34 46.22 -10.44 -12.34
C ILE A 34 46.86 -10.46 -13.73
N ASP A 35 46.55 -11.48 -14.54
CA ASP A 35 47.05 -11.60 -15.90
C ASP A 35 46.45 -10.49 -16.78
N THR A 36 45.14 -10.25 -16.66
CA THR A 36 44.42 -9.17 -17.36
C THR A 36 44.90 -7.77 -16.93
N LEU A 37 45.38 -7.59 -15.70
CA LEU A 37 45.97 -6.35 -15.20
C LEU A 37 47.36 -6.10 -15.81
N LEU A 38 48.18 -7.16 -15.90
CA LEU A 38 49.55 -7.08 -16.44
C LEU A 38 49.55 -6.84 -17.96
N ASP A 39 48.57 -7.40 -18.67
CA ASP A 39 48.40 -7.24 -20.12
C ASP A 39 47.43 -6.10 -20.51
N ALA A 40 47.09 -5.21 -19.58
CA ALA A 40 46.08 -4.17 -19.81
C ALA A 40 46.50 -3.20 -20.95
N PRO A 41 45.67 -3.03 -22.00
CA PRO A 41 46.04 -2.24 -23.17
C PRO A 41 46.05 -0.74 -22.92
N ASN A 42 45.44 -0.25 -21.84
CA ASN A 42 45.45 1.15 -21.44
C ASN A 42 45.32 1.34 -19.91
N LEU A 43 45.60 2.57 -19.46
CA LEU A 43 45.54 2.95 -18.03
C LEU A 43 44.14 2.77 -17.42
N GLN A 44 43.08 2.95 -18.20
CA GLN A 44 41.71 2.80 -17.70
C GLN A 44 41.36 1.34 -17.39
N TYR A 45 41.76 0.38 -18.25
CA TYR A 45 41.65 -1.07 -17.96
C TYR A 45 42.45 -1.45 -16.71
N ALA A 46 43.67 -0.93 -16.58
CA ALA A 46 44.49 -1.20 -15.40
C ALA A 46 43.82 -0.67 -14.11
N LEU A 47 43.23 0.53 -14.14
CA LEU A 47 42.53 1.11 -12.99
C LEU A 47 41.30 0.29 -12.55
N VAL A 48 40.53 -0.24 -13.50
CA VAL A 48 39.35 -1.07 -13.23
C VAL A 48 39.75 -2.42 -12.64
N ASN A 49 40.80 -3.04 -13.18
CA ASN A 49 41.29 -4.33 -12.70
C ASN A 49 42.04 -4.22 -11.37
N LEU A 50 42.51 -3.02 -10.98
CA LEU A 50 43.11 -2.76 -9.66
C LEU A 50 42.05 -2.63 -8.54
N LEU A 51 40.78 -2.44 -8.89
CA LEU A 51 39.72 -2.14 -7.92
C LEU A 51 39.48 -3.26 -6.89
N PRO A 52 39.47 -4.55 -7.27
CA PRO A 52 39.37 -5.65 -6.31
C PRO A 52 40.52 -5.67 -5.30
N PHE A 53 41.75 -5.30 -5.71
CA PHE A 53 42.88 -5.15 -4.79
C PHE A 53 42.61 -4.03 -3.77
N ILE A 54 42.15 -2.86 -4.22
CA ILE A 54 41.82 -1.74 -3.34
C ILE A 54 40.73 -2.16 -2.32
N LEU A 55 39.66 -2.80 -2.80
CA LEU A 55 38.57 -3.28 -1.95
C LEU A 55 39.04 -4.34 -0.94
N ALA A 56 39.94 -5.26 -1.33
CA ALA A 56 40.53 -6.25 -0.44
C ALA A 56 41.35 -5.59 0.68
N VAL A 57 42.17 -4.58 0.34
CA VAL A 57 42.97 -3.82 1.31
C VAL A 57 42.08 -3.04 2.28
N ILE A 58 41.06 -2.35 1.77
CA ILE A 58 40.09 -1.61 2.61
C ILE A 58 39.39 -2.58 3.59
N ALA A 59 38.93 -3.73 3.09
CA ALA A 59 38.29 -4.75 3.91
C ALA A 59 39.23 -5.33 4.98
N LEU A 60 40.50 -5.56 4.63
CA LEU A 60 41.52 -6.04 5.56
C LEU A 60 41.82 -5.01 6.66
N ILE A 61 42.03 -3.74 6.31
CA ILE A 61 42.28 -2.66 7.28
C ILE A 61 41.05 -2.48 8.18
N SER A 62 39.84 -2.53 7.63
CA SER A 62 38.60 -2.50 8.41
C SER A 62 38.53 -3.67 9.40
N ALA A 63 38.87 -4.89 8.98
CA ALA A 63 38.89 -6.05 9.85
C ALA A 63 39.91 -5.87 11.00
N LEU A 64 41.10 -5.34 10.70
CA LEU A 64 42.12 -5.04 11.72
C LEU A 64 41.64 -3.97 12.71
N LEU A 65 40.92 -2.94 12.25
CA LEU A 65 40.34 -1.91 13.12
C LEU A 65 39.22 -2.45 14.01
N PHE A 66 38.37 -3.35 13.50
CA PHE A 66 37.41 -4.09 14.34
C PHE A 66 38.13 -4.89 15.42
N LEU A 67 39.21 -5.58 15.05
CA LEU A 67 40.00 -6.36 15.99
C LEU A 67 40.70 -5.49 17.04
N ALA A 68 41.06 -4.26 16.69
CA ALA A 68 41.63 -3.26 17.61
C ALA A 68 40.57 -2.54 18.47
N GLY A 69 39.28 -2.89 18.36
CA GLY A 69 38.19 -2.25 19.11
C GLY A 69 37.78 -0.87 18.58
N LYS A 70 38.34 -0.42 17.44
CA LYS A 70 37.99 0.86 16.78
C LYS A 70 36.77 0.69 15.86
N VAL A 71 35.67 0.24 16.44
CA VAL A 71 34.44 -0.22 15.74
C VAL A 71 33.86 0.83 14.77
N ALA A 72 33.74 2.08 15.21
CA ALA A 72 33.16 3.14 14.39
C ALA A 72 34.06 3.50 13.19
N ALA A 73 35.38 3.61 13.41
CA ALA A 73 36.34 3.89 12.35
C ALA A 73 36.39 2.76 11.32
N ALA A 74 36.36 1.50 11.77
CA ALA A 74 36.28 0.33 10.88
C ALA A 74 35.04 0.41 9.97
N SER A 75 33.88 0.68 10.57
CA SER A 75 32.59 0.72 9.84
C SER A 75 32.52 1.85 8.82
N TRP A 76 33.05 3.04 9.14
CA TRP A 76 33.14 4.14 8.19
C TRP A 76 34.15 3.87 7.08
N LEU A 77 35.30 3.28 7.40
CA LEU A 77 36.34 2.96 6.43
C LEU A 77 35.81 1.98 5.37
N ILE A 78 35.15 0.89 5.78
CA ILE A 78 34.61 -0.06 4.81
C ILE A 78 33.51 0.56 3.95
N GLN A 79 32.62 1.36 4.54
CA GLN A 79 31.52 1.95 3.78
C GLN A 79 32.00 3.01 2.77
N VAL A 80 32.78 3.99 3.22
CA VAL A 80 33.28 5.08 2.37
C VAL A 80 34.31 4.56 1.37
N GLY A 81 35.16 3.62 1.82
CA GLY A 81 36.12 2.97 0.95
C GLY A 81 35.44 2.18 -0.17
N THR A 82 34.46 1.33 0.16
CA THR A 82 33.69 0.61 -0.85
C THR A 82 32.94 1.55 -1.78
N PHE A 83 32.29 2.61 -1.25
CA PHE A 83 31.63 3.61 -2.08
C PHE A 83 32.60 4.26 -3.08
N THR A 84 33.75 4.76 -2.60
CA THR A 84 34.72 5.48 -3.44
C THR A 84 35.32 4.58 -4.52
N SER A 85 35.68 3.34 -4.17
CA SER A 85 36.17 2.36 -5.13
C SER A 85 35.12 2.05 -6.19
N LEU A 86 33.88 1.76 -5.78
CA LEU A 86 32.81 1.44 -6.73
C LEU A 86 32.44 2.63 -7.62
N LEU A 87 32.48 3.86 -7.08
CA LEU A 87 32.31 5.08 -7.86
C LEU A 87 33.37 5.20 -8.95
N LEU A 88 34.63 4.94 -8.61
CA LEU A 88 35.73 4.95 -9.57
C LEU A 88 35.48 3.92 -10.67
N ALA A 89 35.11 2.68 -10.33
CA ALA A 89 34.84 1.63 -11.32
C ALA A 89 33.81 2.06 -12.37
N VAL A 90 32.69 2.63 -11.93
CA VAL A 90 31.59 3.05 -12.82
C VAL A 90 32.00 4.21 -13.74
N THR A 91 32.91 5.07 -13.30
CA THR A 91 33.43 6.15 -14.16
C THR A 91 34.45 5.69 -15.20
N GLN A 92 35.07 4.51 -15.00
CA GLN A 92 36.13 4.02 -15.88
C GLN A 92 35.66 2.91 -16.84
N ALA A 93 34.68 2.08 -16.45
CA ALA A 93 34.20 0.97 -17.26
C ALA A 93 32.68 0.84 -17.29
N GLU A 94 32.16 0.36 -18.42
CA GLU A 94 30.74 0.09 -18.63
C GLU A 94 30.30 -1.23 -17.95
N GLY A 95 29.01 -1.32 -17.59
CA GLY A 95 28.41 -2.54 -17.07
C GLY A 95 28.56 -2.77 -15.55
N TYR A 96 29.36 -1.97 -14.85
CA TYR A 96 29.58 -2.11 -13.41
C TYR A 96 28.55 -1.39 -12.52
N GLY A 97 27.71 -0.50 -13.06
CA GLY A 97 26.79 0.33 -12.27
C GLY A 97 25.84 -0.45 -11.35
N PHE A 98 25.07 -1.39 -11.92
CA PHE A 98 24.12 -2.20 -11.15
C PHE A 98 24.81 -3.09 -10.08
N PRO A 99 25.84 -3.89 -10.42
CA PRO A 99 26.60 -4.66 -9.43
C PRO A 99 27.16 -3.79 -8.31
N ALA A 100 27.75 -2.63 -8.65
CA ALA A 100 28.30 -1.67 -7.71
C ALA A 100 27.23 -1.12 -6.75
N ALA A 101 26.08 -0.69 -7.28
CA ALA A 101 24.97 -0.18 -6.48
C ALA A 101 24.49 -1.23 -5.45
N PHE A 102 24.36 -2.49 -5.86
CA PHE A 102 23.95 -3.61 -5.01
C PHE A 102 24.96 -3.90 -3.88
N VAL A 103 26.26 -3.96 -4.20
CA VAL A 103 27.30 -4.19 -3.19
C VAL A 103 27.30 -3.07 -2.15
N LEU A 104 27.19 -1.82 -2.58
CA LEU A 104 27.19 -0.68 -1.66
C LEU A 104 25.98 -0.68 -0.72
N ILE A 105 24.78 -0.98 -1.24
CA ILE A 105 23.57 -1.15 -0.43
C ILE A 105 23.80 -2.26 0.60
N ALA A 106 24.27 -3.42 0.15
CA ALA A 106 24.44 -4.58 1.00
C ALA A 106 25.47 -4.35 2.13
N VAL A 107 26.60 -3.71 1.80
CA VAL A 107 27.61 -3.30 2.78
C VAL A 107 27.03 -2.32 3.79
N THR A 108 26.27 -1.32 3.31
CA THR A 108 25.62 -0.30 4.17
C THR A 108 24.58 -0.91 5.11
N LEU A 109 23.75 -1.83 4.62
CA LEU A 109 22.69 -2.46 5.41
C LEU A 109 23.23 -3.46 6.43
N TYR A 110 24.40 -4.04 6.18
CA TYR A 110 24.94 -5.09 7.04
C TYR A 110 25.94 -4.59 8.08
N ILE A 111 27.06 -3.96 7.66
CA ILE A 111 28.17 -3.68 8.58
C ILE A 111 27.85 -2.47 9.48
N PRO A 112 27.64 -1.25 8.94
CA PRO A 112 27.42 -0.07 9.77
C PRO A 112 26.13 -0.14 10.61
N LEU A 113 25.08 -0.79 10.12
CA LEU A 113 23.81 -0.91 10.84
C LEU A 113 23.89 -1.79 12.08
N GLN A 114 24.85 -2.72 12.13
CA GLN A 114 25.06 -3.58 13.30
C GLN A 114 26.05 -3.01 14.32
N THR A 115 26.95 -2.14 13.87
CA THR A 115 28.09 -1.67 14.67
C THR A 115 27.92 -0.23 15.13
N LEU A 116 27.34 0.64 14.30
CA LEU A 116 27.06 2.02 14.64
C LEU A 116 25.73 2.12 15.40
N LYS A 117 25.65 3.06 16.35
CA LYS A 117 24.45 3.30 17.16
C LYS A 117 23.95 4.75 17.01
N GLY A 118 22.67 4.96 17.31
CA GLY A 118 22.06 6.28 17.38
C GLY A 118 22.17 7.08 16.07
N ARG A 119 22.70 8.30 16.15
CA ARG A 119 22.85 9.22 15.00
C ARG A 119 23.79 8.66 13.93
N GLN A 120 24.88 7.99 14.32
CA GLN A 120 25.88 7.49 13.37
C GLN A 120 25.31 6.43 12.43
N ALA A 121 24.46 5.53 12.94
CA ALA A 121 23.77 4.53 12.11
C ALA A 121 22.85 5.17 11.07
N SER A 122 22.12 6.23 11.45
CA SER A 122 21.24 6.95 10.52
C SER A 122 22.01 7.71 9.45
N VAL A 123 23.12 8.36 9.82
CA VAL A 123 23.98 9.07 8.85
C VAL A 123 24.62 8.07 7.89
N SER A 124 25.12 6.94 8.39
CA SER A 124 25.65 5.87 7.56
C SER A 124 24.62 5.34 6.56
N LEU A 125 23.39 5.07 6.99
CA LEU A 125 22.31 4.67 6.10
C LEU A 125 22.08 5.71 4.99
N GLY A 126 22.04 7.00 5.34
CA GLY A 126 21.90 8.09 4.38
C GLY A 126 23.08 8.18 3.40
N VAL A 127 24.31 8.04 3.88
CA VAL A 127 25.53 8.03 3.04
C VAL A 127 25.52 6.86 2.07
N GLY A 128 25.14 5.67 2.53
CA GLY A 128 25.11 4.49 1.66
C GLY A 128 24.07 4.63 0.56
N VAL A 129 22.88 5.14 0.87
CA VAL A 129 21.86 5.36 -0.15
C VAL A 129 22.28 6.46 -1.12
N ALA A 130 22.74 7.61 -0.61
CA ALA A 130 23.23 8.69 -1.46
C ALA A 130 24.37 8.22 -2.37
N GLY A 131 25.26 7.37 -1.85
CA GLY A 131 26.32 6.76 -2.64
C GLY A 131 25.79 5.80 -3.71
N THR A 132 24.81 4.97 -3.40
CA THR A 132 24.15 4.09 -4.39
C THR A 132 23.45 4.91 -5.47
N LEU A 133 22.74 5.97 -5.09
CA LEU A 133 22.11 6.89 -6.03
C LEU A 133 23.17 7.55 -6.93
N ALA A 134 24.29 7.99 -6.36
CA ALA A 134 25.39 8.58 -7.13
C ALA A 134 26.02 7.60 -8.13
N ILE A 135 26.19 6.33 -7.74
CA ILE A 135 26.65 5.26 -8.64
C ILE A 135 25.68 5.09 -9.81
N ILE A 136 24.37 4.99 -9.54
CA ILE A 136 23.35 4.84 -10.57
C ILE A 136 23.30 6.07 -11.50
N ILE A 137 23.37 7.28 -10.92
CA ILE A 137 23.39 8.54 -11.69
C ILE A 137 24.60 8.57 -12.62
N LEU A 138 25.79 8.28 -12.10
CA LEU A 138 26.99 8.27 -12.93
C LEU A 138 26.92 7.20 -14.01
N ASP A 139 26.50 5.98 -13.68
CA ASP A 139 26.38 4.92 -14.68
C ASP A 139 25.46 5.32 -15.84
N THR A 140 24.35 5.99 -15.51
CA THR A 140 23.27 6.35 -16.44
C THR A 140 23.56 7.62 -17.25
N PHE A 141 24.20 8.63 -16.64
CA PHE A 141 24.34 9.98 -17.22
C PHE A 141 25.78 10.34 -17.59
N TRP A 142 26.78 9.52 -17.25
CA TRP A 142 28.17 9.81 -17.57
C TRP A 142 28.43 9.64 -19.08
N THR A 143 28.79 10.74 -19.72
CA THR A 143 29.10 10.82 -21.16
C THR A 143 30.60 10.74 -21.46
N GLY A 144 31.44 10.64 -20.43
CA GLY A 144 32.89 10.47 -20.61
C GLY A 144 33.24 9.11 -21.19
N PHE A 145 34.37 9.02 -21.89
CA PHE A 145 34.86 7.78 -22.48
C PHE A 145 35.08 6.71 -21.39
N ARG A 146 34.33 5.61 -21.52
CA ARG A 146 34.42 4.43 -20.66
C ARG A 146 34.96 3.27 -21.47
N VAL A 147 35.74 2.44 -20.81
CA VAL A 147 36.25 1.24 -21.42
C VAL A 147 35.16 0.16 -21.44
N PRO A 148 34.88 -0.48 -22.59
CA PRO A 148 33.98 -1.63 -22.63
C PRO A 148 34.65 -2.78 -21.88
N ALA A 149 34.09 -3.15 -20.74
CA ALA A 149 34.61 -4.25 -19.96
C ALA A 149 34.38 -5.58 -20.71
N LEU A 150 35.32 -6.52 -20.58
CA LEU A 150 35.16 -7.85 -21.15
C LEU A 150 33.89 -8.48 -20.57
N ALA A 151 33.00 -8.97 -21.44
CA ALA A 151 31.69 -9.50 -21.04
C ALA A 151 31.81 -10.58 -19.94
N GLN A 152 32.89 -11.36 -19.98
CA GLN A 152 33.18 -12.40 -19.00
C GLN A 152 33.53 -11.82 -17.62
N ASP A 153 34.32 -10.74 -17.55
CA ASP A 153 34.72 -10.09 -16.30
C ASP A 153 33.53 -9.37 -15.63
N VAL A 154 32.69 -8.71 -16.42
CA VAL A 154 31.44 -8.07 -15.94
C VAL A 154 30.50 -9.13 -15.38
N LEU A 155 30.34 -10.25 -16.08
CA LEU A 155 29.45 -11.34 -15.65
C LEU A 155 29.93 -11.97 -14.33
N ILE A 156 31.22 -12.26 -14.21
CA ILE A 156 31.81 -12.81 -12.97
C ILE A 156 31.64 -11.82 -11.82
N ALA A 157 31.97 -10.55 -12.04
CA ALA A 157 31.81 -9.49 -11.04
C ALA A 157 30.34 -9.33 -10.62
N ALA A 158 29.40 -9.38 -11.56
CA ALA A 158 27.96 -9.28 -11.30
C ALA A 158 27.45 -10.45 -10.46
N ILE A 159 27.82 -11.69 -10.82
CA ILE A 159 27.41 -12.90 -10.08
C ILE A 159 27.95 -12.86 -8.65
N LEU A 160 29.25 -12.57 -8.46
CA LEU A 160 29.86 -12.48 -7.14
C LEU A 160 29.23 -11.37 -6.29
N SER A 161 28.96 -10.22 -6.90
CA SER A 161 28.30 -9.06 -6.26
C SER A 161 26.88 -9.39 -5.80
N ILE A 162 26.10 -10.07 -6.65
CA ILE A 162 24.73 -10.49 -6.34
C ILE A 162 24.72 -11.53 -5.22
N ILE A 163 25.61 -12.53 -5.28
CA ILE A 163 25.73 -13.55 -4.22
C ILE A 163 26.10 -12.89 -2.89
N LEU A 164 27.10 -12.02 -2.87
CA LEU A 164 27.51 -11.28 -1.68
C LEU A 164 26.34 -10.43 -1.14
N ALA A 165 25.65 -9.70 -2.02
CA ALA A 165 24.52 -8.88 -1.63
C ALA A 165 23.37 -9.71 -1.04
N LEU A 166 23.03 -10.84 -1.67
CA LEU A 166 21.99 -11.76 -1.18
C LEU A 166 22.34 -12.34 0.20
N ILE A 167 23.59 -12.74 0.42
CA ILE A 167 24.05 -13.24 1.73
C ILE A 167 23.89 -12.15 2.80
N LEU A 168 24.32 -10.92 2.50
CA LEU A 168 24.25 -9.80 3.44
C LEU A 168 22.79 -9.37 3.71
N ILE A 169 21.94 -9.33 2.68
CA ILE A 169 20.51 -9.02 2.80
C ILE A 169 19.80 -10.11 3.61
N LEU A 170 20.00 -11.39 3.28
CA LEU A 170 19.42 -12.51 4.01
C LEU A 170 19.85 -12.47 5.47
N SER A 171 21.13 -12.23 5.74
CA SER A 171 21.64 -12.10 7.10
C SER A 171 21.05 -10.89 7.84
N THR A 172 20.77 -9.78 7.13
CA THR A 172 20.06 -8.62 7.69
C THR A 172 18.61 -8.96 8.05
N ILE A 173 17.91 -9.72 7.20
CA ILE A 173 16.54 -10.20 7.44
C ILE A 173 16.49 -11.16 8.64
N LEU A 174 17.40 -12.13 8.69
CA LEU A 174 17.50 -13.09 9.80
C LEU A 174 17.78 -12.41 11.15
N GLN A 175 18.41 -11.23 11.12
CA GLN A 175 18.73 -10.43 12.31
C GLN A 175 17.73 -9.31 12.58
N PHE A 176 16.66 -9.21 11.78
CA PHE A 176 15.73 -8.10 11.81
C PHE A 176 15.13 -7.84 13.20
N SER A 177 14.80 -8.91 13.93
CA SER A 177 14.24 -8.86 15.28
C SER A 177 15.20 -8.36 16.38
N ARG A 178 16.46 -8.07 16.05
CA ARG A 178 17.47 -7.57 17.01
C ARG A 178 17.77 -6.09 16.87
N TYR A 179 17.41 -5.48 15.74
CA TYR A 179 17.59 -4.05 15.53
C TYR A 179 16.64 -3.22 16.40
N ALA A 180 16.99 -1.97 16.68
CA ALA A 180 16.06 -1.02 17.28
C ALA A 180 14.85 -0.81 16.36
N ILE A 181 13.67 -0.51 16.92
CA ILE A 181 12.41 -0.30 16.18
C ILE A 181 12.62 0.72 15.04
N ARG A 182 13.32 1.80 15.33
CA ARG A 182 13.70 2.83 14.34
C ARG A 182 14.40 2.24 13.10
N THR A 183 15.41 1.42 13.34
CA THR A 183 16.21 0.81 12.26
C THR A 183 15.39 -0.22 11.49
N ARG A 184 14.51 -0.96 12.16
CA ARG A 184 13.56 -1.90 11.52
C ARG A 184 12.61 -1.19 10.56
N LEU A 185 12.02 -0.08 11.00
CA LEU A 185 11.12 0.71 10.16
C LEU A 185 11.85 1.29 8.94
N LEU A 186 13.08 1.78 9.12
CA LEU A 186 13.91 2.27 8.02
C LEU A 186 14.23 1.15 7.02
N ILE A 187 14.67 -0.03 7.50
CA ILE A 187 14.94 -1.18 6.62
C ILE A 187 13.67 -1.61 5.89
N LEU A 188 12.51 -1.67 6.56
CA LEU A 188 11.25 -2.05 5.92
C LEU A 188 10.83 -1.05 4.85
N ALA A 189 10.80 0.24 5.18
CA ALA A 189 10.38 1.29 4.24
C ALA A 189 11.29 1.36 3.00
N MET A 190 12.61 1.24 3.20
CA MET A 190 13.57 1.17 2.09
C MET A 190 13.46 -0.14 1.32
N GLY A 191 13.31 -1.27 2.00
CA GLY A 191 13.23 -2.58 1.37
C GLY A 191 12.00 -2.69 0.48
N THR A 192 10.81 -2.36 1.02
CA THR A 192 9.56 -2.41 0.23
C THR A 192 9.57 -1.39 -0.90
N GLY A 193 10.02 -0.16 -0.61
CA GLY A 193 10.12 0.90 -1.60
C GLY A 193 11.07 0.59 -2.74
N MET A 194 12.31 0.24 -2.42
CA MET A 194 13.37 0.04 -3.39
C MET A 194 13.17 -1.22 -4.23
N VAL A 195 12.66 -2.32 -3.63
CA VAL A 195 12.32 -3.53 -4.38
C VAL A 195 11.17 -3.24 -5.36
N SER A 196 10.14 -2.51 -4.93
CA SER A 196 9.01 -2.17 -5.81
C SER A 196 9.45 -1.29 -6.98
N ILE A 197 10.24 -0.25 -6.72
CA ILE A 197 10.75 0.65 -7.76
C ILE A 197 11.67 -0.11 -8.72
N LEU A 198 12.57 -0.94 -8.21
CA LEU A 198 13.46 -1.74 -9.04
C LEU A 198 12.68 -2.72 -9.93
N ALA A 199 11.66 -3.38 -9.39
CA ALA A 199 10.81 -4.28 -10.16
C ALA A 199 10.07 -3.55 -11.29
N VAL A 200 9.49 -2.37 -11.00
CA VAL A 200 8.82 -1.54 -12.03
C VAL A 200 9.82 -1.05 -13.08
N ALA A 201 11.00 -0.58 -12.66
CA ALA A 201 12.03 -0.12 -13.59
C ALA A 201 12.48 -1.24 -14.54
N ILE A 202 12.82 -2.42 -14.00
CA ILE A 202 13.21 -3.59 -14.80
C ILE A 202 12.09 -3.99 -15.75
N LEU A 203 10.86 -4.10 -15.26
CA LEU A 203 9.71 -4.49 -16.08
C LEU A 203 9.48 -3.47 -17.22
N THR A 204 9.60 -2.18 -16.93
CA THR A 204 9.42 -1.10 -17.90
C THR A 204 10.51 -1.14 -18.96
N THR A 205 11.78 -1.30 -18.57
CA THR A 205 12.90 -1.41 -19.52
C THR A 205 12.74 -2.63 -20.43
N ILE A 206 12.44 -3.81 -19.87
CA ILE A 206 12.23 -5.04 -20.65
C ILE A 206 11.06 -4.86 -21.62
N THR A 207 9.93 -4.33 -21.15
CA THR A 207 8.73 -4.14 -21.97
C THR A 207 9.00 -3.16 -23.11
N THR A 208 9.65 -2.03 -22.81
CA THR A 208 9.98 -1.00 -23.80
C THR A 208 10.95 -1.52 -24.85
N GLN A 209 12.01 -2.22 -24.42
CA GLN A 209 12.99 -2.77 -25.34
C GLN A 209 12.35 -3.79 -26.29
N ASN A 210 11.47 -4.66 -25.78
CA ASN A 210 10.75 -5.64 -26.59
C ASN A 210 9.79 -4.96 -27.59
N GLU A 211 9.06 -3.94 -27.16
CA GLU A 211 8.10 -3.22 -28.00
C GLU A 211 8.84 -2.45 -29.11
N LEU A 212 9.89 -1.70 -28.75
CA LEU A 212 10.65 -0.93 -29.72
C LEU A 212 11.39 -1.84 -30.70
N THR A 213 11.93 -2.98 -30.23
CA THR A 213 12.55 -3.97 -31.13
C THR A 213 11.53 -4.53 -32.11
N THR A 214 10.31 -4.85 -31.65
CA THR A 214 9.22 -5.33 -32.51
C THR A 214 8.79 -4.27 -33.52
N GLN A 215 8.68 -3.01 -33.08
CA GLN A 215 8.33 -1.88 -33.94
C GLN A 215 9.41 -1.59 -34.98
N THR A 216 10.68 -1.58 -34.60
CA THR A 216 11.83 -1.41 -35.52
C THR A 216 11.85 -2.53 -36.55
N ARG A 217 11.67 -3.78 -36.13
CA ARG A 217 11.54 -4.95 -37.03
C ARG A 217 10.46 -4.75 -38.07
N ALA A 218 9.25 -4.41 -37.63
CA ALA A 218 8.11 -4.21 -38.51
C ALA A 218 8.34 -3.04 -39.48
N SER A 219 8.92 -1.93 -38.98
CA SER A 219 9.19 -0.72 -39.77
C SER A 219 10.25 -0.96 -40.84
N LEU A 220 11.36 -1.64 -40.52
CA LEU A 220 12.41 -1.97 -41.49
C LEU A 220 11.93 -2.93 -42.57
N VAL A 221 11.17 -3.97 -42.20
CA VAL A 221 10.57 -4.89 -43.18
C VAL A 221 9.56 -4.16 -44.05
N SER A 222 8.75 -3.26 -43.47
CA SER A 222 7.79 -2.47 -44.24
C SER A 222 8.49 -1.51 -45.20
N ALA A 223 9.60 -0.89 -44.79
CA ALA A 223 10.41 -0.03 -45.63
C ALA A 223 11.05 -0.80 -46.80
N ALA A 224 11.63 -1.98 -46.51
CA ALA A 224 12.16 -2.85 -47.54
C ALA A 224 11.08 -3.24 -48.57
N LYS A 225 9.88 -3.60 -48.10
CA LYS A 225 8.73 -3.92 -48.96
C LYS A 225 8.26 -2.71 -49.75
N HIS A 226 8.27 -1.52 -49.16
CA HIS A 226 7.89 -0.28 -49.83
C HIS A 226 8.83 0.03 -51.00
N VAL A 227 10.14 0.00 -50.76
CA VAL A 227 11.15 0.21 -51.81
C VAL A 227 11.06 -0.86 -52.89
N ALA A 228 10.89 -2.14 -52.50
CA ALA A 228 10.69 -3.22 -53.47
C ALA A 228 9.43 -3.01 -54.33
N ALA A 229 8.33 -2.53 -53.72
CA ALA A 229 7.09 -2.22 -54.42
C ALA A 229 7.21 -1.00 -55.34
N GLU A 230 7.96 0.05 -54.96
CA GLU A 230 8.22 1.21 -55.84
C GLU A 230 9.05 0.78 -57.07
N ILE A 231 10.06 -0.08 -56.87
CA ILE A 231 10.82 -0.70 -57.97
C ILE A 231 9.90 -1.55 -58.85
N ASP A 232 9.08 -2.42 -58.26
CA ASP A 232 8.14 -3.27 -59.00
C ASP A 232 7.13 -2.45 -59.81
N THR A 233 6.62 -1.36 -59.22
CA THR A 233 5.66 -0.45 -59.87
C THR A 233 6.32 0.26 -61.03
N TYR A 234 7.54 0.78 -60.85
CA TYR A 234 8.27 1.47 -61.90
C TYR A 234 8.61 0.52 -63.06
N ILE A 235 9.19 -0.65 -62.76
CA ILE A 235 9.55 -1.64 -63.77
C ILE A 235 8.29 -2.15 -64.48
N GLY A 236 7.22 -2.44 -63.73
CA GLY A 236 5.94 -2.88 -64.28
C GLY A 236 5.32 -1.86 -65.23
N PHE A 237 5.24 -0.60 -64.82
CA PHE A 237 4.73 0.49 -65.65
C PHE A 237 5.53 0.63 -66.95
N ASN A 238 6.87 0.62 -66.87
CA ASN A 238 7.70 0.71 -68.06
C ASN A 238 7.57 -0.54 -68.95
N LEU A 239 7.49 -1.73 -68.37
CA LEU A 239 7.31 -2.97 -69.11
C LEU A 239 5.98 -2.98 -69.88
N ASP A 240 4.87 -2.58 -69.25
CA ASP A 240 3.56 -2.51 -69.89
C ASP A 240 3.54 -1.43 -70.99
N THR A 241 4.19 -0.30 -70.74
CA THR A 241 4.30 0.80 -71.70
C THR A 241 5.12 0.38 -72.93
N ILE A 242 6.29 -0.24 -72.72
CA ILE A 242 7.15 -0.74 -73.80
C ILE A 242 6.45 -1.88 -74.54
N ALA A 243 5.60 -2.67 -73.87
CA ALA A 243 4.81 -3.70 -74.53
C ALA A 243 3.73 -3.15 -75.46
N ALA A 244 3.11 -2.03 -75.10
CA ALA A 244 2.25 -1.31 -76.03
C ALA A 244 3.07 -0.70 -77.19
N GLU A 245 4.22 -0.09 -76.91
CA GLU A 245 5.12 0.48 -77.91
C GLU A 245 5.65 -0.56 -78.91
N ALA A 246 5.92 -1.79 -78.44
CA ALA A 246 6.38 -2.91 -79.27
C ALA A 246 5.33 -3.36 -80.30
N GLN A 247 4.06 -3.00 -80.11
CA GLN A 247 2.95 -3.37 -81.00
C GLN A 247 2.43 -2.18 -81.81
N LEU A 248 3.15 -1.04 -81.80
CA LEU A 248 2.81 0.09 -82.65
C LEU A 248 2.85 -0.33 -84.14
N PRO A 249 1.86 0.08 -84.96
CA PRO A 249 1.80 -0.28 -86.37
C PRO A 249 3.10 0.02 -87.13
N GLU A 250 3.75 1.14 -86.82
CA GLU A 250 5.01 1.57 -87.42
C GLU A 250 6.16 0.60 -87.12
N VAL A 251 6.20 0.06 -85.89
CA VAL A 251 7.22 -0.91 -85.45
C VAL A 251 7.02 -2.27 -86.12
N VAL A 252 5.77 -2.76 -86.15
CA VAL A 252 5.41 -4.05 -86.76
C VAL A 252 5.61 -3.99 -88.28
N ALA A 253 5.13 -2.94 -88.94
CA ALA A 253 5.27 -2.74 -90.38
C ALA A 253 6.75 -2.63 -90.78
N PHE A 254 7.58 -1.96 -89.98
CA PHE A 254 9.01 -1.85 -90.25
C PHE A 254 9.69 -3.23 -90.30
N LEU A 255 9.42 -4.11 -89.32
CA LEU A 255 10.01 -5.46 -89.30
C LEU A 255 9.51 -6.38 -90.41
N GLN A 256 8.32 -6.13 -90.96
CA GLN A 256 7.76 -6.89 -92.08
C GLN A 256 8.17 -6.36 -93.47
N ALA A 257 8.68 -5.13 -93.54
CA ALA A 257 9.07 -4.48 -94.78
C ALA A 257 10.35 -5.09 -95.37
N THR A 258 10.55 -4.94 -96.69
CA THR A 258 11.77 -5.40 -97.35
C THR A 258 12.99 -4.55 -96.92
N PRO A 259 14.24 -5.05 -97.04
CA PRO A 259 15.43 -4.29 -96.65
C PRO A 259 15.53 -2.90 -97.30
N GLN A 260 15.09 -2.75 -98.57
CA GLN A 260 15.08 -1.43 -99.24
C GLN A 260 14.00 -0.49 -98.70
N GLN A 261 12.87 -1.03 -98.21
CA GLN A 261 11.82 -0.24 -97.57
C GLN A 261 12.25 0.17 -96.16
N GLN A 262 12.86 -0.74 -95.39
CA GLN A 262 13.42 -0.46 -94.08
C GLN A 262 14.46 0.67 -94.13
N GLU A 263 15.35 0.68 -95.14
CA GLU A 263 16.34 1.75 -95.29
C GLU A 263 15.67 3.13 -95.51
N LYS A 264 14.54 3.19 -96.23
CA LYS A 264 13.80 4.43 -96.50
C LYS A 264 13.02 4.93 -95.28
N SER A 265 12.44 4.03 -94.48
CA SER A 265 11.63 4.38 -93.31
C SER A 265 12.41 4.39 -91.99
N ARG A 266 13.73 4.09 -92.00
CA ARG A 266 14.56 4.04 -90.78
C ARG A 266 14.60 5.38 -90.06
N SER A 267 14.74 6.49 -90.78
CA SER A 267 14.80 7.84 -90.19
C SER A 267 13.51 8.20 -89.45
N GLU A 268 12.35 7.84 -90.00
CA GLU A 268 11.03 8.06 -89.39
C GLU A 268 10.90 7.26 -88.09
N LEU A 269 11.31 5.99 -88.08
CA LEU A 269 11.27 5.16 -86.87
C LEU A 269 12.28 5.61 -85.80
N LEU A 270 13.45 6.10 -86.22
CA LEU A 270 14.43 6.72 -85.31
C LEU A 270 13.86 7.99 -84.65
N GLU A 271 13.13 8.82 -85.38
CA GLU A 271 12.48 10.02 -84.83
C GLU A 271 11.38 9.65 -83.81
N LEU A 272 10.58 8.63 -84.11
CA LEU A 272 9.62 8.07 -83.15
C LEU A 272 10.32 7.60 -81.87
N PHE A 273 11.37 6.80 -81.99
CA PHE A 273 12.10 6.28 -80.82
C PHE A 273 12.81 7.38 -80.03
N ASN A 274 13.35 8.41 -80.69
CA ASN A 274 13.90 9.58 -80.00
C ASN A 274 12.81 10.32 -79.20
N THR A 275 11.61 10.45 -79.76
CA THR A 275 10.46 11.06 -79.07
C THR A 275 10.02 10.22 -77.86
N LEU A 276 9.95 8.89 -78.02
CA LEU A 276 9.64 7.97 -76.90
C LEU A 276 10.72 8.04 -75.81
N ALA A 277 12.00 8.11 -76.20
CA ALA A 277 13.10 8.24 -75.25
C ALA A 277 13.08 9.57 -74.48
N GLN A 278 12.60 10.66 -75.09
CA GLN A 278 12.46 11.96 -74.42
C GLN A 278 11.41 11.97 -73.30
N ARG A 279 10.46 11.02 -73.28
CA ARG A 279 9.46 10.89 -72.19
C ARG A 279 10.12 10.81 -70.82
N ASP A 280 11.27 10.15 -70.74
CA ASP A 280 12.11 10.10 -69.55
C ASP A 280 13.59 10.10 -69.95
N SER A 281 14.06 11.25 -70.43
CA SER A 281 15.45 11.44 -70.89
C SER A 281 16.50 11.22 -69.80
N THR A 282 16.08 11.24 -68.53
CA THR A 282 16.97 11.04 -67.37
C THR A 282 17.29 9.56 -67.21
N ASN A 283 16.27 8.70 -67.30
CA ASN A 283 16.42 7.27 -66.99
C ASN A 283 16.48 6.38 -68.22
N ILE A 284 15.90 6.79 -69.35
CA ILE A 284 15.95 6.04 -70.61
C ILE A 284 17.27 6.36 -71.31
N GLY A 285 18.09 5.34 -71.51
CA GLY A 285 19.40 5.43 -72.14
C GLY A 285 19.38 5.16 -73.65
N SER A 286 18.49 4.30 -74.14
CA SER A 286 18.25 4.08 -75.58
C SER A 286 17.07 3.15 -75.87
N TYR A 287 16.43 3.34 -77.03
CA TYR A 287 15.48 2.44 -77.66
C TYR A 287 16.13 1.73 -78.85
N ALA A 288 15.91 0.43 -78.97
CA ALA A 288 16.41 -0.38 -80.07
C ALA A 288 15.38 -1.41 -80.56
N LEU A 289 15.37 -1.67 -81.86
CA LEU A 289 14.55 -2.67 -82.51
C LEU A 289 15.43 -3.73 -83.14
N LEU A 290 15.26 -4.97 -82.71
CA LEU A 290 15.99 -6.12 -83.22
C LEU A 290 15.06 -6.95 -84.10
N ASN A 291 15.56 -7.42 -85.25
CA ASN A 291 14.81 -8.32 -86.12
C ASN A 291 14.76 -9.77 -85.55
N SER A 292 14.09 -10.69 -86.26
CA SER A 292 13.95 -12.09 -85.83
C SER A 292 15.27 -12.85 -85.70
N ASP A 293 16.33 -12.36 -86.35
CA ASP A 293 17.67 -12.93 -86.32
C ASP A 293 18.54 -12.31 -85.20
N GLY A 294 18.06 -11.25 -84.54
CA GLY A 294 18.78 -10.57 -83.46
C GLY A 294 19.71 -9.46 -83.92
N ILE A 295 19.61 -9.02 -85.17
CA ILE A 295 20.34 -7.86 -85.68
C ILE A 295 19.62 -6.59 -85.25
N ASP A 296 20.36 -5.62 -84.70
CA ASP A 296 19.85 -4.30 -84.35
C ASP A 296 19.60 -3.47 -85.62
N VAL A 297 18.33 -3.26 -85.97
CA VAL A 297 17.95 -2.60 -87.24
C VAL A 297 17.68 -1.09 -87.06
N VAL A 298 17.37 -0.66 -85.83
CA VAL A 298 17.09 0.72 -85.44
C VAL A 298 17.47 0.91 -83.97
N ASP A 299 18.44 1.76 -83.65
CA ASP A 299 18.76 2.16 -82.27
C ASP A 299 18.98 3.68 -82.20
N THR A 300 18.33 4.32 -81.23
CA THR A 300 18.60 5.73 -80.84
C THR A 300 20.07 6.00 -80.53
N TYR A 301 20.80 4.98 -80.03
CA TYR A 301 22.25 4.96 -79.97
C TYR A 301 22.80 4.39 -81.28
N THR A 302 23.04 5.27 -82.25
CA THR A 302 23.31 4.91 -83.65
C THR A 302 24.54 4.02 -83.85
N ALA A 303 25.47 3.97 -82.88
CA ALA A 303 26.65 3.10 -82.94
C ALA A 303 26.32 1.60 -82.77
N ASP A 304 25.12 1.26 -82.27
CA ASP A 304 24.68 -0.14 -82.12
C ASP A 304 23.97 -0.70 -83.36
N ILE A 305 23.58 0.15 -84.32
CA ILE A 305 22.85 -0.27 -85.54
C ILE A 305 23.72 -1.21 -86.39
N GLY A 306 23.13 -2.33 -86.81
CA GLY A 306 23.75 -3.37 -87.64
C GLY A 306 24.55 -4.40 -86.85
N LEU A 307 24.68 -4.24 -85.53
CA LEU A 307 25.37 -5.22 -84.69
C LEU A 307 24.48 -6.45 -84.43
N ASP A 308 25.10 -7.62 -84.43
CA ASP A 308 24.47 -8.86 -84.00
C ASP A 308 24.36 -8.90 -82.48
N LYS A 309 23.13 -9.06 -81.98
CA LYS A 309 22.78 -9.20 -80.56
C LYS A 309 21.99 -10.49 -80.30
N SER A 310 22.04 -11.45 -81.22
CA SER A 310 21.34 -12.74 -81.12
C SER A 310 21.80 -13.59 -79.94
N ASP A 311 23.02 -13.37 -79.45
CA ASP A 311 23.63 -14.01 -78.29
C ASP A 311 23.23 -13.37 -76.95
N ARG A 312 22.54 -12.23 -76.96
CA ARG A 312 22.19 -11.49 -75.75
C ARG A 312 21.02 -12.15 -75.04
N ASP A 313 21.14 -12.26 -73.72
CA ASP A 313 20.12 -12.86 -72.85
C ASP A 313 18.75 -12.21 -73.01
N TYR A 314 18.67 -10.89 -73.14
CA TYR A 314 17.41 -10.19 -73.36
C TYR A 314 16.73 -10.55 -74.68
N PHE A 315 17.49 -10.91 -75.71
CA PHE A 315 16.94 -11.37 -76.98
C PHE A 315 16.54 -12.86 -76.88
N LEU A 316 17.46 -13.70 -76.40
CA LEU A 316 17.25 -15.15 -76.26
C LEU A 316 16.08 -15.49 -75.35
N GLN A 317 15.99 -14.86 -74.17
CA GLN A 317 14.90 -15.12 -73.23
C GLN A 317 13.55 -14.64 -73.77
N THR A 318 13.52 -13.46 -74.39
CA THR A 318 12.30 -12.91 -74.98
C THR A 318 11.81 -13.76 -76.15
N ARG A 319 12.72 -14.17 -77.06
CA ARG A 319 12.41 -15.07 -78.19
C ARG A 319 11.94 -16.44 -77.72
N ARG A 320 12.63 -17.02 -76.73
CA ARG A 320 12.33 -18.37 -76.21
C ARG A 320 11.00 -18.42 -75.46
N THR A 321 10.72 -17.43 -74.63
CA THR A 321 9.54 -17.43 -73.76
C THR A 321 8.32 -16.75 -74.40
N GLY A 322 8.54 -15.91 -75.42
CA GLY A 322 7.50 -15.10 -76.04
C GLY A 322 6.90 -14.06 -75.08
N ARG A 323 7.60 -13.73 -73.99
CA ARG A 323 7.20 -12.81 -72.92
C ARG A 323 8.25 -11.71 -72.73
N PRO A 324 7.87 -10.55 -72.16
CA PRO A 324 8.82 -9.52 -71.74
C PRO A 324 9.88 -10.07 -70.78
N PHE A 325 11.10 -9.57 -70.88
CA PHE A 325 12.22 -9.94 -70.02
C PHE A 325 12.97 -8.69 -69.54
N VAL A 326 13.37 -8.69 -68.26
CA VAL A 326 14.17 -7.63 -67.65
C VAL A 326 15.52 -8.22 -67.28
N THR A 327 16.61 -7.63 -67.77
CA THR A 327 17.96 -8.13 -67.45
C THR A 327 18.39 -7.73 -66.04
N PRO A 328 19.35 -8.45 -65.45
CA PRO A 328 20.18 -7.91 -64.38
C PRO A 328 20.90 -6.62 -64.82
N VAL A 329 21.28 -5.80 -63.84
CA VAL A 329 22.04 -4.56 -64.07
C VAL A 329 23.47 -4.89 -64.47
N ARG A 330 23.96 -4.24 -65.53
CA ARG A 330 25.27 -4.44 -66.13
C ARG A 330 25.81 -3.16 -66.79
N TYR A 331 27.10 -3.15 -67.04
CA TYR A 331 27.76 -2.15 -67.87
C TYR A 331 27.47 -2.41 -69.35
N SER A 332 27.17 -1.36 -70.08
CA SER A 332 27.02 -1.46 -71.53
C SER A 332 28.39 -1.69 -72.18
N PRO A 333 28.55 -2.66 -73.09
CA PRO A 333 29.82 -2.84 -73.82
C PRO A 333 30.17 -1.64 -74.72
N THR A 334 29.14 -0.91 -75.15
CA THR A 334 29.21 0.15 -76.16
C THR A 334 28.96 1.55 -75.59
N SER A 335 28.69 1.67 -74.29
CA SER A 335 28.44 2.95 -73.60
C SER A 335 29.02 2.89 -72.18
N PRO A 336 29.53 4.00 -71.63
CA PRO A 336 29.99 4.06 -70.24
C PRO A 336 28.86 3.88 -69.21
N ASP A 337 27.60 3.88 -69.65
CA ASP A 337 26.43 3.78 -68.79
C ASP A 337 26.27 2.39 -68.14
N HIS A 338 25.95 2.40 -66.84
CA HIS A 338 25.53 1.23 -66.07
C HIS A 338 24.00 1.19 -66.06
N GLY A 339 23.40 0.04 -66.40
CA GLY A 339 21.96 -0.03 -66.62
C GLY A 339 21.43 -1.44 -66.81
N PHE A 340 20.15 -1.55 -67.07
CA PHE A 340 19.48 -2.81 -67.38
C PHE A 340 18.56 -2.63 -68.57
N TYR A 341 18.15 -3.75 -69.17
CA TYR A 341 17.38 -3.75 -70.40
C TYR A 341 16.00 -4.35 -70.14
N ILE A 342 14.97 -3.70 -70.67
CA ILE A 342 13.64 -4.29 -70.82
C ILE A 342 13.49 -4.67 -72.29
N ALA A 343 13.31 -5.96 -72.54
CA ALA A 343 13.09 -6.50 -73.88
C ALA A 343 11.68 -7.07 -73.98
N VAL A 344 10.97 -6.71 -75.04
CA VAL A 344 9.59 -7.08 -75.27
C VAL A 344 9.44 -7.66 -76.68
N PRO A 345 8.74 -8.80 -76.87
CA PRO A 345 8.63 -9.41 -78.17
C PRO A 345 7.69 -8.59 -79.06
N VAL A 346 8.13 -8.27 -80.27
CA VAL A 346 7.28 -7.76 -81.33
C VAL A 346 6.63 -8.94 -82.03
N LYS A 347 5.31 -8.85 -82.22
CA LYS A 347 4.52 -9.95 -82.79
C LYS A 347 3.75 -9.44 -84.00
N ASP A 348 3.53 -10.32 -84.97
CA ASP A 348 2.61 -10.03 -86.08
C ASP A 348 1.14 -10.15 -85.65
N GLU A 349 0.21 -9.82 -86.54
CA GLU A 349 -1.24 -9.91 -86.31
C GLU A 349 -1.71 -11.33 -85.95
N ASN A 350 -0.93 -12.37 -86.29
CA ASN A 350 -1.18 -13.77 -85.95
C ASN A 350 -0.51 -14.19 -84.63
N GLY A 351 0.12 -13.26 -83.91
CA GLY A 351 0.83 -13.50 -82.66
C GLY A 351 2.21 -14.17 -82.80
N ARG A 352 2.75 -14.29 -84.02
CA ARG A 352 4.08 -14.86 -84.27
C ARG A 352 5.17 -13.85 -83.94
N PHE A 353 6.25 -14.32 -83.31
CA PHE A 353 7.43 -13.51 -83.01
C PHE A 353 8.13 -13.07 -84.30
N ILE A 354 8.34 -11.76 -84.46
CA ILE A 354 9.03 -11.17 -85.63
C ILE A 354 10.23 -10.29 -85.25
N GLY A 355 10.42 -9.98 -83.96
CA GLY A 355 11.55 -9.22 -83.46
C GLY A 355 11.43 -8.88 -81.97
N VAL A 356 12.32 -8.02 -81.48
CA VAL A 356 12.34 -7.55 -80.08
C VAL A 356 12.49 -6.04 -80.04
N LEU A 357 11.59 -5.36 -79.33
CA LEU A 357 11.81 -3.98 -78.91
C LEU A 357 12.55 -4.02 -77.57
N ARG A 358 13.74 -3.42 -77.54
CA ARG A 358 14.59 -3.31 -76.35
C ARG A 358 14.68 -1.85 -75.92
N VAL A 359 14.58 -1.61 -74.63
CA VAL A 359 14.85 -0.31 -74.02
C VAL A 359 15.93 -0.48 -72.96
N ARG A 360 16.95 0.37 -72.98
CA ARG A 360 17.99 0.46 -71.96
C ARG A 360 17.60 1.50 -70.93
N LEU A 361 17.55 1.11 -69.67
CA LEU A 361 17.32 1.99 -68.51
C LEU A 361 18.61 2.15 -67.71
N ARG A 362 18.92 3.38 -67.29
CA ARG A 362 20.10 3.69 -66.45
C ARG A 362 19.87 3.20 -65.02
N SER A 363 20.92 2.66 -64.40
CA SER A 363 20.85 2.17 -63.01
C SER A 363 20.77 3.31 -61.98
N SER A 364 21.09 4.55 -62.37
CA SER A 364 20.97 5.73 -61.50
C SER A 364 19.57 5.89 -60.93
N LEU A 365 18.55 5.52 -61.70
CA LEU A 365 17.17 5.46 -61.23
C LEU A 365 17.00 4.59 -59.98
N LEU A 366 17.58 3.39 -59.97
CA LEU A 366 17.46 2.48 -58.82
C LEU A 366 18.13 3.09 -57.59
N ASN A 367 19.23 3.82 -57.80
CA ASN A 367 19.89 4.57 -56.74
C ASN A 367 19.03 5.74 -56.24
N ASP A 368 18.32 6.43 -57.12
CA ASP A 368 17.42 7.52 -56.75
C ASP A 368 16.20 7.00 -55.97
N ILE A 369 15.60 5.87 -56.37
CA ILE A 369 14.51 5.23 -55.61
C ILE A 369 14.98 4.86 -54.20
N VAL A 370 16.15 4.22 -54.07
CA VAL A 370 16.69 3.84 -52.76
C VAL A 370 16.99 5.07 -51.90
N ARG A 371 17.63 6.11 -52.47
CA ARG A 371 18.02 7.32 -51.75
C ARG A 371 16.82 8.19 -51.34
N LYS A 372 15.80 8.30 -52.19
CA LYS A 372 14.54 9.02 -51.90
C LYS A 372 13.81 8.43 -50.70
N ASN A 373 13.98 7.13 -50.48
CA ASN A 373 13.42 6.41 -49.35
C ASN A 373 14.37 6.28 -48.17
N ASN A 374 15.44 7.07 -48.07
CA ASN A 374 16.23 7.13 -46.85
C ASN A 374 15.36 7.63 -45.68
N GLU A 375 15.66 7.15 -44.48
CA GLU A 375 14.96 7.46 -43.23
C GLU A 375 13.49 7.05 -43.15
N PHE A 376 12.97 6.30 -44.13
CA PHE A 376 11.58 5.85 -44.16
C PHE A 376 11.20 4.99 -42.95
N ALA A 377 12.11 4.15 -42.45
CA ALA A 377 11.88 3.33 -41.25
C ALA A 377 12.27 4.06 -39.94
N GLY A 378 12.60 5.35 -40.00
CA GLY A 378 13.12 6.13 -38.89
C GLY A 378 14.50 6.71 -39.18
N ARG A 379 14.95 7.60 -38.28
CA ARG A 379 16.22 8.34 -38.44
C ARG A 379 17.41 7.39 -38.67
N GLY A 380 18.31 7.77 -39.58
CA GLY A 380 19.51 6.99 -39.89
C GLY A 380 19.28 5.66 -40.60
N SER A 381 18.03 5.34 -40.97
CA SER A 381 17.73 4.14 -41.75
C SER A 381 17.91 4.38 -43.25
N TYR A 382 18.29 3.35 -44.01
CA TYR A 382 18.50 3.46 -45.46
C TYR A 382 18.39 2.11 -46.16
N GLY A 383 18.15 2.13 -47.48
CA GLY A 383 18.07 0.93 -48.30
C GLY A 383 19.41 0.53 -48.96
N ILE A 384 19.56 -0.76 -49.21
CA ILE A 384 20.60 -1.38 -50.03
C ILE A 384 19.90 -2.33 -50.99
N LEU A 385 20.15 -2.15 -52.28
CA LEU A 385 19.63 -3.01 -53.34
C LEU A 385 20.70 -4.02 -53.73
N LEU A 386 20.38 -5.30 -53.64
CA LEU A 386 21.27 -6.42 -53.87
C LEU A 386 20.73 -7.31 -54.97
N ASP A 387 21.62 -7.91 -55.75
CA ASP A 387 21.26 -8.92 -56.74
C ASP A 387 21.32 -10.36 -56.18
N GLU A 388 21.14 -11.36 -57.04
CA GLU A 388 21.21 -12.78 -56.69
C GLU A 388 22.58 -13.22 -56.17
N PHE A 389 23.66 -12.58 -56.60
CA PHE A 389 25.05 -12.81 -56.16
C PHE A 389 25.45 -11.97 -54.94
N ASN A 390 24.51 -11.21 -54.35
CA ASN A 390 24.77 -10.23 -53.30
C ASN A 390 25.72 -9.10 -53.75
N LEU A 391 25.72 -8.76 -55.05
CA LEU A 391 26.31 -7.54 -55.58
C LEU A 391 25.42 -6.35 -55.23
N VAL A 392 26.03 -5.27 -54.73
CA VAL A 392 25.31 -4.03 -54.43
C VAL A 392 25.03 -3.27 -55.72
N ILE A 393 23.75 -3.16 -56.07
CA ILE A 393 23.25 -2.44 -57.25
C ILE A 393 23.02 -0.96 -56.94
N ALA A 394 22.51 -0.67 -55.75
CA ALA A 394 22.25 0.68 -55.28
C ALA A 394 22.40 0.75 -53.75
N HIS A 395 22.78 1.92 -53.24
CA HIS A 395 22.99 2.11 -51.81
C HIS A 395 22.55 3.51 -51.39
N GLY A 396 21.75 3.60 -50.32
CA GLY A 396 21.12 4.86 -49.90
C GLY A 396 22.10 5.94 -49.42
N THR A 397 23.19 5.56 -48.75
CA THR A 397 24.14 6.51 -48.14
C THR A 397 25.59 6.41 -48.64
N ASN A 398 26.09 5.21 -48.99
CA ASN A 398 27.47 5.00 -49.42
C ASN A 398 27.59 4.53 -50.88
N PRO A 399 27.86 5.44 -51.84
CA PRO A 399 27.96 5.07 -53.25
C PRO A 399 29.20 4.21 -53.58
N GLN A 400 30.23 4.17 -52.73
CA GLN A 400 31.45 3.37 -52.95
C GLN A 400 31.21 1.87 -52.84
N TRP A 401 30.08 1.46 -52.25
CA TRP A 401 29.70 0.06 -52.10
C TRP A 401 29.05 -0.50 -53.37
N VAL A 402 28.56 0.36 -54.27
CA VAL A 402 27.94 -0.07 -55.53
C VAL A 402 28.97 -0.80 -56.41
N SER A 403 28.56 -1.87 -57.08
CA SER A 403 29.42 -2.80 -57.85
C SER A 403 30.42 -3.60 -57.00
N ARG A 404 30.24 -3.69 -55.69
CA ARG A 404 30.98 -4.60 -54.78
C ARG A 404 30.05 -5.67 -54.22
N THR A 405 30.63 -6.80 -53.77
CA THR A 405 29.90 -7.92 -53.16
C THR A 405 30.07 -7.91 -51.65
N LEU A 406 29.09 -8.47 -50.92
CA LEU A 406 29.15 -8.51 -49.45
C LEU A 406 30.36 -9.30 -48.92
N VAL A 407 30.70 -10.39 -49.59
CA VAL A 407 31.85 -11.26 -49.32
C VAL A 407 32.61 -11.50 -50.62
N GLU A 408 33.83 -12.03 -50.53
CA GLU A 408 34.58 -12.42 -51.72
C GLU A 408 33.75 -13.43 -52.55
N PRO A 409 33.46 -13.13 -53.83
CA PRO A 409 32.62 -14.00 -54.64
C PRO A 409 33.35 -15.31 -54.93
N GLU A 410 32.62 -16.41 -55.04
CA GLU A 410 33.19 -17.69 -55.50
C GLU A 410 33.76 -17.54 -56.92
N VAL A 411 34.78 -18.34 -57.27
CA VAL A 411 35.47 -18.24 -58.57
C VAL A 411 34.50 -18.29 -59.76
N ILE A 412 33.50 -19.16 -59.68
CA ILE A 412 32.46 -19.30 -60.71
C ILE A 412 31.58 -18.03 -60.77
N ALA A 413 31.10 -17.55 -59.62
CA ALA A 413 30.28 -16.35 -59.55
C ALA A 413 31.03 -15.10 -60.05
N TYR A 414 32.30 -14.94 -59.69
CA TYR A 414 33.16 -13.87 -60.19
C TYR A 414 33.32 -13.93 -61.72
N SER A 415 33.56 -15.13 -62.25
CA SER A 415 33.70 -15.35 -63.70
C SER A 415 32.41 -14.99 -64.43
N LEU A 416 31.24 -15.39 -63.89
CA LEU A 416 29.92 -15.05 -64.44
C LEU A 416 29.66 -13.55 -64.40
N LEU A 417 29.94 -12.88 -63.28
CA LEU A 417 29.77 -11.43 -63.15
C LEU A 417 30.60 -10.65 -64.19
N ARG A 418 31.83 -11.09 -64.49
CA ARG A 418 32.65 -10.50 -65.57
C ARG A 418 32.10 -10.81 -66.95
N MET A 419 31.75 -12.07 -67.22
CA MET A 419 31.20 -12.47 -68.52
C MET A 419 29.89 -11.73 -68.85
N GLU A 420 29.06 -11.47 -67.84
CA GLU A 420 27.79 -10.74 -67.98
C GLU A 420 27.98 -9.20 -67.96
N ASN A 421 29.22 -8.70 -67.87
CA ASN A 421 29.56 -7.28 -67.71
C ASN A 421 28.89 -6.61 -66.51
N ARG A 422 28.63 -7.35 -65.42
CA ARG A 422 27.97 -6.83 -64.21
C ARG A 422 28.91 -6.05 -63.30
N ILE A 423 30.21 -6.23 -63.51
CA ILE A 423 31.28 -5.59 -62.76
C ILE A 423 32.32 -5.03 -63.72
N LYS A 424 33.06 -4.01 -63.27
CA LYS A 424 34.24 -3.50 -63.99
C LYS A 424 35.43 -4.46 -63.80
N ASP A 425 36.59 -4.13 -64.36
CA ASP A 425 37.86 -4.86 -64.16
C ASP A 425 38.43 -4.71 -62.73
N THR A 426 37.59 -4.89 -61.72
CA THR A 426 37.96 -4.89 -60.30
C THR A 426 38.52 -6.27 -59.94
N PRO A 427 39.70 -6.38 -59.31
CA PRO A 427 40.23 -7.65 -58.82
C PRO A 427 39.26 -8.34 -57.85
N ARG A 428 39.20 -9.68 -57.89
CA ARG A 428 38.29 -10.48 -57.05
C ARG A 428 38.41 -10.19 -55.55
N GLU A 429 39.64 -9.99 -55.07
CA GLU A 429 39.94 -9.71 -53.66
C GLU A 429 39.40 -8.34 -53.22
N ASP A 430 39.44 -7.35 -54.12
CA ASP A 430 38.99 -5.98 -53.87
C ASP A 430 37.46 -5.80 -53.95
N MET A 431 36.75 -6.84 -54.41
CA MET A 431 35.30 -6.82 -54.53
C MET A 431 34.58 -6.97 -53.19
N ALA A 432 35.20 -7.56 -52.18
CA ALA A 432 34.54 -7.88 -50.92
C ALA A 432 34.38 -6.62 -50.04
N LEU A 433 33.19 -6.46 -49.45
CA LEU A 433 32.94 -5.49 -48.38
C LEU A 433 33.25 -6.04 -46.98
N HIS A 434 33.72 -7.29 -46.89
CA HIS A 434 34.01 -8.00 -45.65
C HIS A 434 32.82 -8.08 -44.67
N MET A 435 31.63 -8.46 -45.18
CA MET A 435 30.39 -8.62 -44.40
C MET A 435 29.90 -10.08 -44.36
N PRO A 436 30.64 -11.00 -43.71
CA PRO A 436 30.27 -12.40 -43.66
C PRO A 436 28.94 -12.66 -42.95
N ASN A 437 28.63 -11.93 -41.86
CA ASN A 437 27.41 -12.16 -41.09
C ASN A 437 26.17 -11.72 -41.87
N PHE A 438 26.23 -10.56 -42.51
CA PHE A 438 25.18 -10.06 -43.39
C PHE A 438 24.91 -11.01 -44.56
N SER A 439 25.97 -11.49 -45.22
CA SER A 439 25.85 -12.43 -46.33
C SER A 439 25.24 -13.77 -45.89
N GLN A 440 25.67 -14.31 -44.74
CA GLN A 440 25.13 -15.56 -44.19
C GLN A 440 23.64 -15.41 -43.84
N ASN A 441 23.27 -14.35 -43.12
CA ASN A 441 21.89 -14.10 -42.72
C ASN A 441 20.96 -13.83 -43.92
N MET A 442 21.46 -13.19 -44.98
CA MET A 442 20.72 -13.04 -46.24
C MET A 442 20.45 -14.39 -46.94
N ARG A 443 21.32 -15.39 -46.78
CA ARG A 443 21.16 -16.74 -47.35
C ARG A 443 20.23 -17.62 -46.50
N SER A 444 20.30 -17.50 -45.18
CA SER A 444 19.49 -18.31 -44.23
C SER A 444 18.11 -17.72 -43.91
N LEU A 445 17.75 -16.59 -44.54
CA LEU A 445 16.53 -15.84 -44.27
C LEU A 445 15.26 -16.69 -44.52
N ALA A 446 14.48 -16.95 -43.47
CA ALA A 446 13.20 -17.64 -43.58
C ALA A 446 12.11 -16.70 -44.15
N PRO A 447 11.20 -17.17 -45.03
CA PRO A 447 10.14 -16.33 -45.60
C PRO A 447 9.24 -15.63 -44.56
N ASN A 448 9.05 -16.26 -43.40
CA ASN A 448 8.21 -15.74 -42.32
C ASN A 448 8.97 -14.86 -41.31
N GLN A 449 10.29 -14.73 -41.45
CA GLN A 449 11.13 -13.86 -40.62
C GLN A 449 12.12 -13.10 -41.53
N PRO A 450 11.65 -12.12 -42.29
CA PRO A 450 12.49 -11.41 -43.24
C PRO A 450 13.31 -10.30 -42.56
N TYR A 451 13.94 -10.62 -41.44
CA TYR A 451 14.66 -9.68 -40.59
C TYR A 451 15.80 -10.36 -39.85
N PHE A 452 16.89 -9.64 -39.62
CA PHE A 452 18.00 -10.08 -38.77
C PHE A 452 18.88 -8.91 -38.32
N SER A 453 19.76 -9.16 -37.34
CA SER A 453 20.79 -8.23 -36.88
C SER A 453 22.16 -8.61 -37.47
N SER A 454 23.02 -7.63 -37.77
CA SER A 454 24.42 -7.87 -38.14
C SER A 454 25.40 -7.06 -37.31
N THR A 455 26.57 -7.62 -37.07
CA THR A 455 27.69 -7.03 -36.32
C THR A 455 28.95 -6.92 -37.18
N ASP A 456 28.81 -6.85 -38.50
CA ASP A 456 29.96 -6.74 -39.41
C ASP A 456 30.69 -5.41 -39.22
N GLU A 457 32.04 -5.46 -39.20
CA GLU A 457 32.92 -4.31 -38.93
C GLU A 457 32.73 -3.15 -39.92
N ALA A 458 32.31 -3.45 -41.15
CA ALA A 458 32.13 -2.47 -42.22
C ALA A 458 31.10 -1.36 -41.87
N TRP A 459 30.18 -1.60 -40.92
CA TRP A 459 29.25 -0.59 -40.41
C TRP A 459 29.75 0.16 -39.18
N GLY A 460 30.86 -0.26 -38.58
CA GLY A 460 31.44 0.30 -37.35
C GLY A 460 30.59 0.08 -36.08
N SER A 461 29.32 -0.29 -36.20
CA SER A 461 28.39 -0.58 -35.11
C SER A 461 27.36 -1.64 -35.54
N PRO A 462 26.75 -2.37 -34.59
CA PRO A 462 25.69 -3.31 -34.90
C PRO A 462 24.50 -2.63 -35.59
N VAL A 463 23.92 -3.33 -36.58
CA VAL A 463 22.78 -2.84 -37.37
C VAL A 463 21.63 -3.84 -37.35
N GLU A 464 20.42 -3.31 -37.51
CA GLU A 464 19.20 -4.08 -37.74
C GLU A 464 18.81 -4.01 -39.21
N VAL A 465 18.39 -5.15 -39.77
CA VAL A 465 18.11 -5.27 -41.20
C VAL A 465 16.76 -5.93 -41.46
N GLY A 466 15.86 -5.21 -42.12
CA GLY A 466 14.65 -5.76 -42.73
C GLY A 466 14.87 -6.08 -44.21
N VAL A 467 14.30 -7.16 -44.71
CA VAL A 467 14.52 -7.62 -46.10
C VAL A 467 13.20 -7.78 -46.83
N ALA A 468 13.20 -7.42 -48.11
CA ALA A 468 12.12 -7.74 -49.04
C ALA A 468 12.70 -8.17 -50.39
N ARG A 469 11.90 -8.89 -51.17
CA ARG A 469 12.24 -9.27 -52.54
C ARG A 469 11.28 -8.59 -53.50
N SER A 470 11.80 -8.15 -54.64
CA SER A 470 10.98 -7.65 -55.75
C SER A 470 10.16 -8.80 -56.33
N SER A 471 8.87 -8.57 -56.54
CA SER A 471 7.94 -9.55 -57.09
C SER A 471 7.97 -9.59 -58.62
N LYS A 472 8.37 -8.49 -59.27
CA LYS A 472 8.48 -8.36 -60.74
C LYS A 472 9.87 -8.66 -61.26
N ASN A 473 10.91 -8.53 -60.43
CA ASN A 473 12.30 -8.83 -60.77
C ASN A 473 12.93 -9.75 -59.71
N VAL A 474 12.97 -11.05 -60.03
CA VAL A 474 13.41 -12.11 -59.11
C VAL A 474 14.87 -11.94 -58.66
N PHE A 475 15.67 -11.18 -59.39
CA PHE A 475 17.08 -10.95 -59.09
C PHE A 475 17.28 -9.93 -57.96
N LEU A 476 16.33 -9.02 -57.72
CA LEU A 476 16.51 -7.90 -56.80
C LEU A 476 15.97 -8.18 -55.39
N LYS A 477 16.86 -8.02 -54.41
CA LYS A 477 16.57 -8.04 -52.97
C LYS A 477 16.81 -6.64 -52.41
N VAL A 478 15.89 -6.16 -51.58
CA VAL A 478 16.05 -4.91 -50.83
C VAL A 478 16.36 -5.27 -49.39
N ALA A 479 17.51 -4.84 -48.90
CA ALA A 479 17.86 -4.86 -47.49
C ALA A 479 17.77 -3.42 -46.96
N TYR A 480 16.97 -3.20 -45.93
CA TYR A 480 16.75 -1.89 -45.35
C TYR A 480 17.31 -1.89 -43.92
N VAL A 481 18.27 -1.01 -43.67
CA VAL A 481 19.22 -1.09 -42.57
C VAL A 481 19.05 0.11 -41.63
N GLN A 482 19.18 -0.10 -40.33
CA GLN A 482 19.29 0.98 -39.34
C GLN A 482 20.30 0.62 -38.24
N PRO A 483 21.22 1.55 -37.86
CA PRO A 483 22.14 1.33 -36.74
C PRO A 483 21.40 1.15 -35.41
N GLN A 484 21.78 0.14 -34.60
CA GLN A 484 21.15 -0.12 -33.30
C GLN A 484 21.27 1.07 -32.35
N ALA A 485 22.41 1.78 -32.36
CA ALA A 485 22.63 2.96 -31.54
C ALA A 485 21.60 4.06 -31.80
N ILE A 486 21.10 4.18 -33.05
CA ILE A 486 20.06 5.14 -33.41
C ILE A 486 18.67 4.55 -33.16
N ALA A 487 18.47 3.28 -33.50
CA ALA A 487 17.19 2.59 -33.32
C ALA A 487 16.76 2.52 -31.84
N PHE A 488 17.72 2.40 -30.92
CA PHE A 488 17.47 2.27 -29.49
C PHE A 488 17.82 3.52 -28.66
N GLU A 489 18.11 4.65 -29.29
CA GLU A 489 18.32 5.95 -28.62
C GLU A 489 17.12 6.31 -27.72
N ALA A 490 15.89 5.97 -28.16
CA ALA A 490 14.67 6.17 -27.38
C ALA A 490 14.64 5.31 -26.10
N VAL A 491 15.16 4.07 -26.14
CA VAL A 491 15.27 3.20 -24.95
C VAL A 491 16.28 3.77 -23.97
N GLU A 492 17.41 4.28 -24.45
CA GLU A 492 18.41 4.94 -23.58
C GLU A 492 17.81 6.16 -22.89
N ARG A 493 17.14 7.04 -23.65
CA ARG A 493 16.49 8.24 -23.10
C ARG A 493 15.37 7.88 -22.12
N GLN A 494 14.56 6.87 -22.43
CA GLN A 494 13.53 6.40 -21.50
C GLN A 494 14.13 5.76 -20.25
N THR A 495 15.23 5.03 -20.38
CA THR A 495 15.97 4.48 -19.25
C THR A 495 16.49 5.60 -18.35
N GLN A 496 17.05 6.67 -18.92
CA GLN A 496 17.45 7.88 -18.17
C GLN A 496 16.27 8.50 -17.40
N VAL A 497 15.12 8.69 -18.04
CA VAL A 497 13.91 9.22 -17.38
C VAL A 497 13.43 8.29 -16.26
N THR A 498 13.40 6.99 -16.52
CA THR A 498 12.98 5.97 -15.54
C THR A 498 13.90 5.96 -14.33
N VAL A 499 15.21 6.10 -14.55
CA VAL A 499 16.20 6.25 -13.50
C VAL A 499 15.96 7.53 -12.71
N ILE A 500 15.74 8.69 -13.34
CA ILE A 500 15.43 9.94 -12.63
C ILE A 500 14.19 9.78 -11.73
N VAL A 501 13.10 9.23 -12.27
CA VAL A 501 11.87 9.01 -11.51
C VAL A 501 12.11 8.04 -10.35
N THR A 502 12.90 6.98 -10.57
CA THR A 502 13.32 6.02 -9.55
C THR A 502 14.12 6.69 -8.43
N LEU A 503 15.07 7.55 -8.79
CA LEU A 503 15.90 8.30 -7.84
C LEU A 503 15.05 9.28 -7.01
N LEU A 504 14.15 10.05 -7.65
CA LEU A 504 13.25 10.98 -6.98
C LEU A 504 12.30 10.27 -6.02
N THR A 505 11.75 9.13 -6.45
CA THR A 505 10.87 8.31 -5.61
C THR A 505 11.65 7.71 -4.44
N GLY A 506 12.86 7.20 -4.69
CA GLY A 506 13.77 6.72 -3.64
C GLY A 506 14.10 7.81 -2.61
N LEU A 507 14.42 9.02 -3.05
CA LEU A 507 14.64 10.18 -2.18
C LEU A 507 13.39 10.57 -1.39
N ALA A 508 12.21 10.53 -2.01
CA ALA A 508 10.95 10.79 -1.33
C ALA A 508 10.67 9.76 -0.22
N ILE A 509 10.98 8.48 -0.47
CA ILE A 509 10.87 7.40 0.54
C ILE A 509 11.87 7.60 1.68
N LEU A 510 13.11 7.99 1.37
CA LEU A 510 14.11 8.32 2.39
C LEU A 510 13.66 9.49 3.27
N PHE A 511 13.18 10.56 2.64
CA PHE A 511 12.73 11.77 3.33
C PHE A 511 11.52 11.47 4.20
N SER A 512 10.53 10.74 3.66
CA SER A 512 9.36 10.28 4.40
C SER A 512 9.73 9.39 5.58
N SER A 513 10.67 8.46 5.39
CA SER A 513 11.14 7.57 6.46
C SER A 513 11.92 8.31 7.54
N TYR A 514 12.73 9.31 7.16
CA TYR A 514 13.40 10.21 8.10
C TYR A 514 12.38 11.01 8.93
N PHE A 515 11.35 11.54 8.26
CA PHE A 515 10.28 12.30 8.92
C PHE A 515 9.50 11.41 9.89
N VAL A 516 8.97 10.26 9.45
CA VAL A 516 8.29 9.28 10.32
C VAL A 516 9.17 8.88 11.51
N SER A 517 10.45 8.62 11.26
CA SER A 517 11.40 8.29 12.34
C SER A 517 11.57 9.43 13.35
N ARG A 518 11.54 10.69 12.93
CA ARG A 518 11.75 11.86 13.79
C ARG A 518 10.48 12.26 14.53
N THR A 519 9.35 12.20 13.86
CA THR A 519 8.05 12.68 14.37
C THR A 519 7.35 11.63 15.21
N ILE A 520 7.53 10.33 14.93
CA ILE A 520 6.83 9.26 15.65
C ILE A 520 7.78 8.47 16.55
N THR A 521 8.87 7.94 15.98
CA THR A 521 9.72 6.99 16.75
C THR A 521 10.52 7.65 17.86
N LEU A 522 11.02 8.88 17.65
CA LEU A 522 11.84 9.57 18.64
C LEU A 522 11.05 10.00 19.90
N PRO A 523 9.84 10.59 19.80
CA PRO A 523 9.03 10.88 20.98
C PRO A 523 8.64 9.63 21.76
N ILE A 524 8.29 8.53 21.08
CA ILE A 524 7.99 7.25 21.74
C ILE A 524 9.20 6.71 22.49
N ALA A 525 10.40 6.79 21.90
CA ALA A 525 11.63 6.37 22.58
C ALA A 525 11.95 7.25 23.81
N LYS A 526 11.72 8.57 23.72
CA LYS A 526 11.86 9.48 24.87
C LYS A 526 10.85 9.16 25.97
N LEU A 527 9.58 8.94 25.62
CA LEU A 527 8.53 8.49 26.54
C LEU A 527 8.96 7.23 27.31
N ALA A 528 9.48 6.23 26.60
CA ALA A 528 9.97 4.99 27.21
C ALA A 528 11.17 5.22 28.15
N ALA A 529 12.14 6.04 27.74
CA ALA A 529 13.32 6.33 28.58
C ALA A 529 12.94 7.13 29.85
N THR A 530 12.07 8.13 29.73
CA THR A 530 11.57 8.87 30.90
C THR A 530 10.80 7.96 31.86
N ALA A 531 10.04 7.00 31.33
CA ALA A 531 9.37 6.01 32.16
C ALA A 531 10.35 5.14 32.95
N GLU A 532 11.44 4.73 32.32
CA GLU A 532 12.51 3.98 32.98
C GLU A 532 13.17 4.79 34.10
N GLU A 533 13.46 6.08 33.87
CA GLU A 533 14.00 7.00 34.90
C GLU A 533 13.06 7.13 36.11
N ILE A 534 11.75 7.23 35.89
CA ILE A 534 10.75 7.30 36.97
C ILE A 534 10.74 6.01 37.77
N THR A 535 10.77 4.85 37.09
CA THR A 535 10.84 3.55 37.78
C THR A 535 12.15 3.34 38.54
N ALA A 536 13.24 4.01 38.13
CA ALA A 536 14.52 4.01 38.82
C ALA A 536 14.57 4.98 40.03
N GLY A 537 13.47 5.69 40.34
CA GLY A 537 13.34 6.55 41.50
C GLY A 537 13.45 8.06 41.21
N ASN A 538 13.72 8.46 39.97
CA ASN A 538 13.71 9.88 39.58
C ASN A 538 12.28 10.34 39.27
N LEU A 539 11.49 10.60 40.31
CA LEU A 539 10.13 11.11 40.17
C LEU A 539 10.06 12.55 39.65
N SER A 540 11.20 13.21 39.40
CA SER A 540 11.26 14.56 38.83
C SER A 540 11.31 14.56 37.31
N ALA A 541 11.60 13.40 36.69
CA ALA A 541 11.68 13.27 35.24
C ALA A 541 10.31 13.53 34.59
N ARG A 542 10.32 14.24 33.46
CA ARG A 542 9.11 14.65 32.72
C ARG A 542 9.33 14.46 31.24
N VAL A 543 8.26 14.13 30.54
CA VAL A 543 8.28 14.06 29.08
C VAL A 543 7.90 15.43 28.54
N GLU A 544 8.87 16.13 27.95
CA GLU A 544 8.66 17.37 27.21
C GLU A 544 8.27 17.05 25.76
N TYR A 545 6.97 16.95 25.51
CA TYR A 545 6.42 16.76 24.18
C TYR A 545 5.09 17.52 24.06
N ASP A 546 5.19 18.76 23.58
CA ASP A 546 4.10 19.73 23.50
C ASP A 546 3.57 19.84 22.06
N VAL A 547 3.03 18.73 21.56
CA VAL A 547 2.36 18.65 20.26
C VAL A 547 0.94 18.16 20.50
N ASN A 548 -0.06 18.81 19.90
CA ASN A 548 -1.47 18.43 20.03
C ASN A 548 -1.82 17.22 19.15
N ASP A 549 -1.20 16.08 19.44
CA ASP A 549 -1.47 14.78 18.82
C ASP A 549 -1.70 13.70 19.90
N GLU A 550 -1.86 12.45 19.49
CA GLU A 550 -2.03 11.31 20.39
C GLU A 550 -0.82 11.08 21.30
N LEU A 551 0.40 11.39 20.83
CA LEU A 551 1.64 11.26 21.60
C LEU A 551 1.74 12.35 22.66
N GLY A 552 1.27 13.57 22.40
CA GLY A 552 1.15 14.66 23.38
C GLY A 552 0.12 14.36 24.44
N THR A 553 -1.02 13.80 24.03
CA THR A 553 -2.03 13.32 24.97
C THR A 553 -1.45 12.25 25.90
N LEU A 554 -0.66 11.31 25.36
CA LEU A 554 0.01 10.27 26.13
C LEU A 554 1.10 10.84 27.06
N ALA A 555 1.94 11.76 26.59
CA ALA A 555 2.95 12.43 27.40
C ALA A 555 2.34 13.19 28.59
N ASN A 556 1.22 13.88 28.35
CA ASN A 556 0.48 14.59 29.40
C ASN A 556 -0.17 13.64 30.41
N ALA A 557 -0.74 12.52 29.96
CA ALA A 557 -1.24 11.47 30.86
C ALA A 557 -0.11 10.91 31.73
N PHE A 558 1.06 10.66 31.14
CA PHE A 558 2.22 10.13 31.83
C PHE A 558 2.75 11.11 32.90
N ASN A 559 2.94 12.39 32.54
CA ASN A 559 3.37 13.43 33.47
C ASN A 559 2.38 13.62 34.65
N ARG A 560 1.07 13.50 34.42
CA ARG A 560 0.04 13.56 35.49
C ARG A 560 0.21 12.42 36.49
N MET A 561 0.43 11.19 36.01
CA MET A 561 0.66 10.03 36.87
C MET A 561 1.90 10.21 37.75
N THR A 562 3.01 10.70 37.18
CA THR A 562 4.26 10.92 37.92
C THR A 562 4.13 12.00 38.99
N ASN A 563 3.42 13.10 38.70
CA ASN A 563 3.18 14.15 39.70
C ASN A 563 2.36 13.62 40.88
N GLN A 564 1.30 12.84 40.61
CA GLN A 564 0.52 12.20 41.66
C GLN A 564 1.39 11.29 42.54
N LEU A 565 2.30 10.51 41.93
CA LEU A 565 3.24 9.65 42.65
C LEU A 565 4.18 10.45 43.56
N ARG A 566 4.72 11.58 43.05
CA ARG A 566 5.59 12.48 43.82
C ARG A 566 4.87 13.08 45.03
N ASP A 567 3.64 13.54 44.85
CA ASP A 567 2.85 14.16 45.92
C ASP A 567 2.51 13.15 47.02
N THR A 568 2.22 11.90 46.66
CA THR A 568 1.96 10.83 47.64
C THR A 568 3.20 10.48 48.48
N LEU A 569 4.39 10.47 47.88
CA LEU A 569 5.64 10.16 48.59
C LEU A 569 6.14 11.34 49.43
N GLY A 570 6.07 12.58 48.91
CA GLY A 570 6.44 13.79 49.65
C GLY A 570 5.55 14.08 50.86
N GLY A 571 4.27 13.70 50.79
CA GLY A 571 3.34 13.79 51.92
C GLY A 571 3.63 12.81 53.06
N LEU A 572 4.45 11.76 52.84
CA LEU A 572 4.83 10.79 53.87
C LEU A 572 6.06 11.27 54.65
N GLU A 573 7.05 11.87 53.99
CA GLU A 573 8.31 12.30 54.60
C GLU A 573 8.15 13.52 55.52
N ARG A 574 7.26 14.45 55.17
CA ARG A 574 6.97 15.64 55.99
C ARG A 574 6.32 15.31 57.34
N ARG A 575 5.58 14.20 57.41
CA ARG A 575 4.92 13.71 58.64
C ARG A 575 5.86 13.08 59.67
N VAL A 576 7.09 12.73 59.28
CA VAL A 576 8.06 12.07 60.17
C VAL A 576 8.95 13.09 60.90
N ALA A 577 9.27 14.24 60.28
CA ALA A 577 10.21 15.21 60.83
C ALA A 577 9.59 16.18 61.87
N GLU A 578 8.30 16.48 61.78
CA GLU A 578 7.62 17.47 62.64
C GLU A 578 7.21 16.91 64.01
N ARG A 579 7.22 15.58 64.23
CA ARG A 579 6.60 14.93 65.41
C ARG A 579 7.50 14.75 66.64
N THR A 580 8.78 15.11 66.61
CA THR A 580 9.72 14.63 67.66
C THR A 580 9.96 15.61 68.82
N ALA A 581 9.60 16.90 68.71
CA ALA A 581 9.93 17.92 69.73
C ALA A 581 8.74 18.40 70.58
N ASP A 582 7.50 18.30 70.09
CA ASP A 582 6.30 18.84 70.77
C ASP A 582 5.58 17.84 71.69
N VAL A 583 6.11 16.61 71.83
CA VAL A 583 5.36 15.45 72.36
C VAL A 583 5.14 15.48 73.88
N GLU A 584 6.03 16.06 74.68
CA GLU A 584 5.98 15.83 76.14
C GLU A 584 5.00 16.75 76.88
N LEU A 585 4.88 18.02 76.49
CA LEU A 585 3.92 18.94 77.11
C LEU A 585 2.50 18.79 76.53
N ALA A 586 2.38 18.32 75.28
CA ALA A 586 1.10 17.99 74.65
C ALA A 586 0.47 16.70 75.21
N ARG A 587 1.25 15.81 75.84
CA ARG A 587 0.78 14.49 76.31
C ARG A 587 -0.35 14.58 77.33
N LEU A 588 -0.23 15.44 78.34
CA LEU A 588 -1.20 15.55 79.43
C LEU A 588 -2.52 16.23 79.01
N LEU A 589 -2.48 17.15 78.04
CA LEU A 589 -3.68 17.79 77.48
C LEU A 589 -4.31 16.97 76.35
N SER A 590 -3.51 16.24 75.58
CA SER A 590 -3.97 15.34 74.52
C SER A 590 -4.62 14.08 75.07
N GLU A 591 -4.24 13.55 76.22
CA GLU A 591 -4.85 12.32 76.78
C GLU A 591 -6.35 12.52 77.08
N ARG A 592 -6.74 13.68 77.64
CA ARG A 592 -8.16 13.99 77.92
C ARG A 592 -8.95 14.29 76.65
N ARG A 593 -8.38 15.08 75.74
CA ARG A 593 -8.99 15.37 74.42
C ARG A 593 -9.05 14.13 73.52
N ALA A 594 -8.11 13.20 73.65
CA ALA A 594 -8.11 11.93 72.94
C ALA A 594 -9.20 11.00 73.46
N GLN A 595 -9.50 10.97 74.76
CA GLN A 595 -10.63 10.20 75.30
C GLN A 595 -11.99 10.71 74.80
N ASP A 596 -12.17 12.04 74.75
CA ASP A 596 -13.41 12.64 74.24
C ASP A 596 -13.55 12.43 72.71
N LEU A 597 -12.48 12.64 71.94
CA LEU A 597 -12.46 12.35 70.50
C LEU A 597 -12.57 10.86 70.18
N GLN A 598 -12.03 9.98 71.02
CA GLN A 598 -12.19 8.52 70.88
C GLN A 598 -13.64 8.12 71.10
N SER A 599 -14.31 8.68 72.10
CA SER A 599 -15.75 8.45 72.34
C SER A 599 -16.60 8.96 71.16
N ILE A 600 -16.30 10.14 70.60
CA ILE A 600 -16.94 10.66 69.39
C ILE A 600 -16.68 9.76 68.18
N SER A 601 -15.44 9.27 68.01
CA SER A 601 -15.05 8.39 66.90
C SER A 601 -15.76 7.03 66.98
N GLU A 602 -15.88 6.45 68.17
CA GLU A 602 -16.63 5.20 68.41
C GLU A 602 -18.12 5.36 68.07
N ILE A 603 -18.74 6.47 68.50
CA ILE A 603 -20.15 6.77 68.18
C ILE A 603 -20.30 7.05 66.67
N SER A 604 -19.43 7.87 66.08
CA SER A 604 -19.47 8.19 64.64
C SER A 604 -19.30 6.95 63.77
N ARG A 605 -18.47 6.00 64.19
CA ARG A 605 -18.29 4.71 63.52
C ARG A 605 -19.54 3.84 63.60
N ALA A 606 -20.19 3.78 64.77
CA ALA A 606 -21.43 3.03 64.95
C ALA A 606 -22.61 3.63 64.18
N ILE A 607 -22.68 4.96 64.07
CA ILE A 607 -23.70 5.69 63.32
C ILE A 607 -23.47 5.55 61.80
N SER A 608 -22.22 5.64 61.34
CA SER A 608 -21.88 5.57 59.90
C SER A 608 -22.19 4.22 59.24
N THR A 609 -22.32 3.15 60.03
CA THR A 609 -22.65 1.82 59.52
C THR A 609 -24.14 1.61 59.25
N GLU A 610 -25.02 2.41 59.87
CA GLU A 610 -26.46 2.25 59.71
C GLU A 610 -26.97 3.17 58.59
N GLN A 611 -27.57 2.54 57.58
CA GLN A 611 -28.01 3.20 56.36
C GLN A 611 -29.52 3.51 56.37
N ARG A 612 -30.26 3.00 57.36
CA ARG A 612 -31.70 3.21 57.49
C ARG A 612 -32.00 4.28 58.52
N LEU A 613 -32.60 5.38 58.07
CA LEU A 613 -32.93 6.53 58.92
C LEU A 613 -33.81 6.14 60.14
N GLU A 614 -34.75 5.21 59.96
CA GLU A 614 -35.65 4.69 61.00
C GLU A 614 -34.90 4.03 62.18
N ILE A 615 -33.76 3.40 61.90
CA ILE A 615 -32.93 2.71 62.90
C ILE A 615 -31.84 3.66 63.43
N LEU A 616 -31.33 4.51 62.54
CA LEU A 616 -30.26 5.46 62.81
C LEU A 616 -30.64 6.48 63.89
N LEU A 617 -31.81 7.11 63.81
CA LEU A 617 -32.19 8.19 64.74
C LEU A 617 -32.33 7.71 66.21
N PRO A 618 -33.04 6.61 66.52
CA PRO A 618 -33.07 6.06 67.86
C PRO A 618 -31.70 5.59 68.35
N LEU A 619 -30.87 5.04 67.45
CA LEU A 619 -29.51 4.61 67.77
C LEU A 619 -28.64 5.80 68.20
N ILE A 620 -28.69 6.91 67.48
CA ILE A 620 -27.97 8.14 67.83
C ILE A 620 -28.39 8.63 69.22
N ALA A 621 -29.69 8.81 69.46
CA ALA A 621 -30.19 9.33 70.73
C ALA A 621 -29.75 8.46 71.92
N ARG A 622 -29.76 7.13 71.75
CA ARG A 622 -29.30 6.18 72.77
C ARG A 622 -27.79 6.24 73.00
N LEU A 623 -26.98 6.17 71.95
CA LEU A 623 -25.51 6.15 72.06
C LEU A 623 -24.95 7.45 72.64
N VAL A 624 -25.51 8.59 72.25
CA VAL A 624 -25.11 9.91 72.79
C VAL A 624 -25.44 10.00 74.27
N SER A 625 -26.60 9.50 74.70
CA SER A 625 -26.96 9.46 76.12
C SER A 625 -26.05 8.53 76.93
N GLU A 626 -25.90 7.27 76.49
CA GLU A 626 -25.15 6.25 77.24
C GLU A 626 -23.66 6.59 77.38
N ARG A 627 -23.06 7.21 76.35
CA ARG A 627 -21.61 7.45 76.34
C ARG A 627 -21.21 8.73 77.08
N PHE A 628 -22.08 9.72 77.13
CA PHE A 628 -21.80 11.01 77.79
C PHE A 628 -22.59 11.21 79.10
N ASP A 629 -23.37 10.21 79.52
CA ASP A 629 -24.20 10.24 80.74
C ASP A 629 -25.22 11.40 80.75
N PHE A 630 -25.86 11.64 79.61
CA PHE A 630 -26.88 12.68 79.49
C PHE A 630 -28.26 12.16 79.89
N TYR A 631 -28.96 12.97 80.68
CA TYR A 631 -30.31 12.69 81.19
C TYR A 631 -31.33 12.60 80.05
N HIS A 632 -31.26 13.54 79.11
CA HIS A 632 -32.09 13.55 77.91
C HIS A 632 -31.25 13.85 76.68
N VAL A 633 -31.56 13.17 75.59
CA VAL A 633 -31.09 13.45 74.24
C VAL A 633 -32.30 13.41 73.32
N GLY A 634 -32.50 14.46 72.54
CA GLY A 634 -33.56 14.59 71.54
C GLY A 634 -32.99 15.01 70.18
N ILE A 635 -33.52 14.45 69.09
CA ILE A 635 -33.17 14.84 67.72
C ILE A 635 -34.41 15.44 67.08
N PHE A 636 -34.29 16.68 66.62
CA PHE A 636 -35.36 17.42 65.98
C PHE A 636 -35.06 17.66 64.50
N PHE A 637 -36.06 17.59 63.63
CA PHE A 637 -35.95 18.01 62.22
C PHE A 637 -36.81 19.23 61.93
N LEU A 638 -36.30 20.08 61.04
CA LEU A 638 -37.06 21.21 60.50
C LEU A 638 -38.06 20.69 59.46
N ASP A 639 -39.24 21.30 59.42
CA ASP A 639 -40.16 21.08 58.31
C ASP A 639 -39.75 21.82 57.04
N GLU A 640 -40.34 21.40 55.91
CA GLU A 640 -40.07 22.02 54.60
C GLU A 640 -40.45 23.52 54.58
N THR A 641 -41.42 23.94 55.41
CA THR A 641 -41.83 25.35 55.49
C THR A 641 -40.99 26.18 56.47
N ARG A 642 -40.03 25.56 57.17
CA ARG A 642 -39.17 26.15 58.20
C ARG A 642 -39.94 26.98 59.23
N ARG A 643 -41.08 26.46 59.69
CA ARG A 643 -41.90 27.08 60.75
C ARG A 643 -41.81 26.31 62.06
N PHE A 644 -41.65 25.00 61.98
CA PHE A 644 -41.65 24.13 63.16
C PHE A 644 -40.45 23.18 63.15
N VAL A 645 -40.02 22.80 64.35
CA VAL A 645 -39.09 21.69 64.57
C VAL A 645 -39.83 20.54 65.25
N TYR A 646 -39.67 19.33 64.72
CA TYR A 646 -40.37 18.12 65.16
C TYR A 646 -39.39 17.17 65.80
N LEU A 647 -39.72 16.63 66.98
CA LEU A 647 -38.93 15.59 67.61
C LEU A 647 -39.07 14.28 66.82
N GLN A 648 -37.94 13.69 66.41
CA GLN A 648 -37.86 12.49 65.58
C GLN A 648 -37.26 11.28 66.31
N ALA A 649 -36.40 11.53 67.29
CA ALA A 649 -35.91 10.50 68.20
C ALA A 649 -35.56 11.09 69.56
N ALA A 650 -35.63 10.26 70.61
CA ALA A 650 -35.24 10.61 71.97
C ALA A 650 -34.86 9.36 72.77
N ASN A 651 -34.01 9.48 73.78
CA ASN A 651 -33.60 8.35 74.63
C ASN A 651 -34.54 8.13 75.84
N SER A 652 -34.93 9.22 76.52
CA SER A 652 -35.56 9.16 77.85
C SER A 652 -37.05 8.84 77.79
N ASP A 653 -37.63 8.34 78.88
CA ASP A 653 -39.08 8.10 79.01
C ASP A 653 -39.93 9.36 78.73
N GLY A 654 -39.47 10.53 79.17
CA GLY A 654 -40.11 11.82 78.86
C GLY A 654 -40.07 12.12 77.36
N GLY A 655 -38.91 11.92 76.74
CA GLY A 655 -38.71 11.97 75.29
C GLY A 655 -39.62 11.03 74.51
N GLN A 656 -39.81 9.80 74.97
CA GLN A 656 -40.68 8.83 74.32
C GLN A 656 -42.15 9.25 74.38
N ARG A 657 -42.61 9.82 75.51
CA ARG A 657 -43.96 10.44 75.58
C ARG A 657 -44.11 11.62 74.63
N MET A 658 -43.06 12.43 74.46
CA MET A 658 -43.05 13.54 73.50
C MET A 658 -43.11 13.06 72.04
N LEU A 659 -42.37 12.01 71.70
CA LEU A 659 -42.43 11.39 70.37
C LEU A 659 -43.84 10.87 70.06
N ALA A 660 -44.45 10.15 71.00
CA ALA A 660 -45.77 9.53 70.81
C ALA A 660 -46.89 10.56 70.53
N ARG A 661 -46.76 11.79 71.03
CA ARG A 661 -47.73 12.88 70.77
C ARG A 661 -47.33 13.80 69.60
N GLY A 662 -46.26 13.49 68.88
CA GLY A 662 -45.76 14.31 67.77
C GLY A 662 -45.28 15.69 68.20
N HIS A 663 -44.49 15.76 69.27
CA HIS A 663 -44.03 17.02 69.85
C HIS A 663 -43.32 17.91 68.81
N ARG A 664 -43.76 19.16 68.74
CA ARG A 664 -43.22 20.19 67.85
C ARG A 664 -43.09 21.52 68.58
N LEU A 665 -42.11 22.33 68.17
CA LEU A 665 -41.88 23.68 68.66
C LEU A 665 -41.83 24.66 67.49
N GLU A 666 -42.29 25.88 67.69
CA GLU A 666 -42.12 26.96 66.71
C GLU A 666 -40.67 27.44 66.70
N ILE A 667 -40.12 27.71 65.52
CA ILE A 667 -38.75 28.21 65.39
C ILE A 667 -38.60 29.55 66.12
N GLY A 668 -37.49 29.72 66.85
CA GLY A 668 -37.25 30.85 67.75
C GLY A 668 -37.77 30.66 69.19
N THR A 669 -38.54 29.60 69.47
CA THR A 669 -39.05 29.29 70.83
C THR A 669 -38.14 28.33 71.57
N GLY A 670 -37.75 28.67 72.81
CA GLY A 670 -36.85 27.84 73.63
C GLY A 670 -35.45 27.67 73.04
N LEU A 671 -34.61 26.86 73.67
CA LEU A 671 -33.23 26.65 73.22
C LEU A 671 -33.18 25.96 71.86
N VAL A 672 -33.94 24.85 71.70
CA VAL A 672 -34.03 24.10 70.44
C VAL A 672 -34.52 24.97 69.26
N GLY A 673 -35.60 25.74 69.44
CA GLY A 673 -36.13 26.62 68.40
C GLY A 673 -35.18 27.76 68.04
N THR A 674 -34.46 28.31 69.02
CA THR A 674 -33.44 29.35 68.78
C THR A 674 -32.24 28.83 68.00
N VAL A 675 -31.77 27.62 68.30
CA VAL A 675 -30.68 26.97 67.55
C VAL A 675 -31.12 26.63 66.14
N ALA A 676 -32.36 26.18 65.94
CA ALA A 676 -32.93 25.96 64.62
C ALA A 676 -33.00 27.26 63.78
N GLN A 677 -33.23 28.41 64.41
CA GLN A 677 -33.27 29.71 63.74
C GLN A 677 -31.89 30.25 63.40
N THR A 678 -30.96 30.17 64.35
CA THR A 678 -29.66 30.85 64.28
C THR A 678 -28.55 29.98 63.68
N GLY A 679 -28.72 28.65 63.70
CA GLY A 679 -27.69 27.70 63.29
C GLY A 679 -26.44 27.73 64.18
N LYS A 680 -26.53 28.28 65.41
CA LYS A 680 -25.42 28.39 66.35
C LYS A 680 -25.71 27.60 67.62
N PRO A 681 -24.72 26.92 68.22
CA PRO A 681 -24.90 26.17 69.45
C PRO A 681 -25.25 27.12 70.61
N ARG A 682 -26.10 26.66 71.54
CA ARG A 682 -26.53 27.42 72.73
C ARG A 682 -26.50 26.53 73.96
N ILE A 683 -26.10 27.11 75.10
CA ILE A 683 -26.04 26.45 76.42
C ILE A 683 -26.87 27.27 77.40
N ALA A 684 -27.68 26.60 78.21
CA ALA A 684 -28.32 27.14 79.41
C ALA A 684 -27.71 26.46 80.64
N LEU A 685 -27.03 27.24 81.50
CA LEU A 685 -26.24 26.74 82.63
C LEU A 685 -27.09 26.42 83.88
N ASP A 686 -28.11 27.21 84.19
CA ASP A 686 -29.16 26.79 85.12
C ASP A 686 -30.52 27.18 84.55
N VAL A 687 -31.28 26.16 84.24
CA VAL A 687 -32.47 26.23 83.41
C VAL A 687 -33.62 26.95 84.13
N GLY A 688 -33.58 27.03 85.47
CA GLY A 688 -34.57 27.77 86.25
C GLY A 688 -34.38 29.30 86.33
N SER A 689 -33.19 29.83 85.99
CA SER A 689 -32.85 31.25 86.10
C SER A 689 -32.57 31.95 84.77
N ASP A 690 -32.48 31.20 83.67
CA ASP A 690 -32.30 31.74 82.31
C ASP A 690 -33.66 32.13 81.70
N ALA A 691 -33.78 33.38 81.23
CA ALA A 691 -35.05 34.02 80.83
C ALA A 691 -35.70 33.45 79.55
N SER A 692 -35.13 32.39 78.97
CA SER A 692 -35.54 31.78 77.70
C SER A 692 -36.14 30.38 77.85
N PHE A 693 -36.22 29.86 79.08
CA PHE A 693 -36.55 28.45 79.31
C PHE A 693 -38.05 28.16 79.27
N PHE A 694 -38.42 27.14 78.49
CA PHE A 694 -39.75 26.53 78.48
C PHE A 694 -39.74 25.32 79.44
N ASN A 695 -40.41 25.43 80.60
CA ASN A 695 -40.49 24.33 81.56
C ASN A 695 -41.31 23.16 80.97
N ASN A 696 -40.62 22.14 80.48
CA ASN A 696 -41.23 20.97 79.87
C ASN A 696 -41.71 19.98 80.95
N PRO A 697 -43.03 19.76 81.11
CA PRO A 697 -43.55 18.86 82.15
C PRO A 697 -43.05 17.41 82.02
N ASP A 698 -42.62 17.00 80.83
CA ASP A 698 -42.12 15.65 80.58
C ASP A 698 -40.66 15.44 81.01
N LEU A 699 -39.90 16.51 81.26
CA LEU A 699 -38.50 16.51 81.66
C LEU A 699 -38.27 17.37 82.92
N PRO A 700 -38.90 17.07 84.06
CA PRO A 700 -38.91 17.94 85.24
C PRO A 700 -37.56 18.03 85.97
N ALA A 701 -36.62 17.13 85.68
CA ALA A 701 -35.33 17.07 86.35
C ALA A 701 -34.23 17.88 85.63
N THR A 702 -34.55 18.55 84.52
CA THR A 702 -33.57 19.32 83.74
C THR A 702 -33.08 20.54 84.51
N ARG A 703 -31.75 20.62 84.70
CA ARG A 703 -31.06 21.74 85.35
C ARG A 703 -30.08 22.46 84.43
N SER A 704 -29.58 21.80 83.38
CA SER A 704 -28.85 22.46 82.29
C SER A 704 -29.20 21.82 80.95
N GLU A 705 -29.13 22.60 79.88
CA GLU A 705 -29.51 22.19 78.51
C GLU A 705 -28.48 22.74 77.51
N MET A 706 -28.12 21.93 76.51
CA MET A 706 -27.32 22.33 75.37
C MET A 706 -28.03 21.90 74.09
N ALA A 707 -28.25 22.86 73.19
CA ALA A 707 -28.79 22.60 71.86
C ALA A 707 -27.71 22.86 70.80
N LEU A 708 -27.53 21.90 69.90
CA LEU A 708 -26.52 21.89 68.84
C LEU A 708 -27.18 21.78 67.46
N PRO A 709 -26.80 22.59 66.46
CA PRO A 709 -27.38 22.51 65.13
C PRO A 709 -26.85 21.29 64.37
N LEU A 710 -27.75 20.52 63.76
CA LEU A 710 -27.38 19.49 62.79
C LEU A 710 -27.28 20.17 61.42
N THR A 711 -26.06 20.42 60.95
CA THR A 711 -25.83 21.21 59.73
C THR A 711 -25.22 20.36 58.63
N PHE A 712 -25.81 20.41 57.44
CA PHE A 712 -25.28 19.77 56.24
C PHE A 712 -25.17 20.77 55.10
N ARG A 713 -23.97 20.91 54.50
CA ARG A 713 -23.66 21.87 53.42
C ARG A 713 -24.14 23.31 53.70
N GLY A 714 -23.98 23.77 54.95
CA GLY A 714 -24.35 25.12 55.37
C GLY A 714 -25.84 25.33 55.67
N ASN A 715 -26.67 24.28 55.59
CA ASN A 715 -28.07 24.32 55.98
C ASN A 715 -28.31 23.53 57.28
N THR A 716 -28.99 24.12 58.26
CA THR A 716 -29.46 23.42 59.45
C THR A 716 -30.64 22.52 59.08
N ILE A 717 -30.42 21.20 59.13
CA ILE A 717 -31.43 20.17 58.82
C ILE A 717 -32.18 19.71 60.08
N GLY A 718 -31.60 19.98 61.25
CA GLY A 718 -32.16 19.58 62.54
C GLY A 718 -31.44 20.19 63.73
N VAL A 719 -31.83 19.78 64.93
CA VAL A 719 -31.20 20.17 66.19
C VAL A 719 -31.02 18.93 67.06
N LEU A 720 -29.83 18.78 67.63
CA LEU A 720 -29.54 17.82 68.69
C LEU A 720 -29.66 18.54 70.04
N ASP A 721 -30.62 18.11 70.84
CA ASP A 721 -30.85 18.61 72.19
C ASP A 721 -30.27 17.63 73.21
N VAL A 722 -29.50 18.12 74.18
CA VAL A 722 -28.99 17.32 75.29
C VAL A 722 -29.20 18.04 76.62
N GLN A 723 -29.64 17.31 77.64
CA GLN A 723 -30.00 17.89 78.94
C GLN A 723 -29.37 17.11 80.10
N SER A 724 -29.12 17.81 81.21
CA SER A 724 -28.52 17.26 82.42
C SER A 724 -29.30 17.66 83.67
N THR A 725 -29.25 16.80 84.69
CA THR A 725 -29.83 17.06 86.02
C THR A 725 -28.94 17.90 86.92
N LYS A 726 -27.71 18.23 86.47
CA LYS A 726 -26.76 19.09 87.20
C LYS A 726 -26.77 20.50 86.63
N PRO A 727 -26.75 21.57 87.45
CA PRO A 727 -26.50 22.92 86.97
C PRO A 727 -25.03 23.05 86.52
N GLY A 728 -24.79 23.86 85.50
CA GLY A 728 -23.45 24.16 84.96
C GLY A 728 -22.73 22.95 84.35
N ALA A 729 -23.46 21.93 83.90
CA ALA A 729 -22.87 20.68 83.40
C ALA A 729 -22.14 20.82 82.05
N PHE A 730 -22.33 21.95 81.36
CA PHE A 730 -21.86 22.16 79.99
C PHE A 730 -20.97 23.41 79.90
N THR A 731 -19.83 23.29 79.23
CA THR A 731 -18.91 24.40 78.93
C THR A 731 -18.88 24.70 77.43
N GLU A 732 -18.30 25.84 77.03
CA GLU A 732 -18.06 26.13 75.61
C GLU A 732 -17.13 25.10 74.93
N SER A 733 -16.20 24.51 75.69
CA SER A 733 -15.35 23.43 75.19
C SER A 733 -16.17 22.16 74.88
N ASP A 734 -17.19 21.88 75.68
CA ASP A 734 -18.09 20.74 75.46
C ASP A 734 -18.98 21.00 74.23
N ALA A 735 -19.48 22.22 74.05
CA ALA A 735 -20.23 22.58 72.84
C ALA A 735 -19.37 22.49 71.58
N ASN A 736 -18.11 22.94 71.62
CA ASN A 736 -17.19 22.80 70.50
C ASN A 736 -16.87 21.33 70.18
N THR A 737 -16.73 20.49 71.21
CA THR A 737 -16.41 19.08 71.07
C THR A 737 -17.61 18.27 70.57
N LEU A 738 -18.78 18.47 71.13
CA LEU A 738 -20.03 17.81 70.72
C LEU A 738 -20.58 18.34 69.39
N SER A 739 -20.22 19.56 68.97
CA SER A 739 -20.53 20.05 67.61
C SER A 739 -19.88 19.17 66.53
N ILE A 740 -18.70 18.60 66.79
CA ILE A 740 -18.07 17.63 65.87
C ILE A 740 -18.96 16.41 65.71
N LEU A 741 -19.52 15.92 66.81
CA LEU A 741 -20.45 14.78 66.79
C LEU A 741 -21.78 15.16 66.11
N ALA A 742 -22.31 16.37 66.35
CA ALA A 742 -23.49 16.89 65.68
C ALA A 742 -23.30 16.98 64.15
N ASP A 743 -22.13 17.41 63.68
CA ASP A 743 -21.79 17.43 62.25
C ASP A 743 -21.72 16.01 61.66
N GLN A 744 -21.11 15.05 62.37
CA GLN A 744 -21.08 13.66 61.94
C GLN A 744 -22.48 13.03 61.92
N ILE A 745 -23.33 13.36 62.90
CA ILE A 745 -24.73 12.95 62.94
C ILE A 745 -25.49 13.52 61.74
N ALA A 746 -25.30 14.81 61.41
CA ALA A 746 -25.94 15.44 60.26
C ALA A 746 -25.52 14.78 58.93
N ILE A 747 -24.23 14.47 58.77
CA ILE A 747 -23.69 13.74 57.61
C ILE A 747 -24.30 12.34 57.51
N ALA A 748 -24.36 11.61 58.62
CA ALA A 748 -24.90 10.25 58.62
C ALA A 748 -26.40 10.21 58.31
N ILE A 749 -27.17 11.15 58.86
CA ILE A 749 -28.59 11.34 58.56
C ILE A 749 -28.80 11.59 57.06
N GLU A 750 -28.01 12.49 56.47
CA GLU A 750 -28.13 12.78 55.04
C GLU A 750 -27.64 11.62 54.16
N ASN A 751 -26.57 10.92 54.56
CA ASN A 751 -26.10 9.72 53.87
C ASN A 751 -27.17 8.62 53.87
N ALA A 752 -27.83 8.38 55.01
CA ALA A 752 -28.93 7.42 55.11
C ALA A 752 -30.12 7.84 54.21
N ARG A 753 -30.44 9.14 54.16
CA ARG A 753 -31.49 9.68 53.27
C ARG A 753 -31.13 9.50 51.79
N LEU A 754 -29.91 9.86 51.38
CA LEU A 754 -29.42 9.73 50.00
C LEU A 754 -29.32 8.28 49.56
N PHE A 755 -28.88 7.38 50.45
CA PHE A 755 -28.80 5.96 50.15
C PHE A 755 -30.19 5.36 49.89
N GLY A 756 -31.19 5.74 50.69
CA GLY A 756 -32.59 5.35 50.45
C GLY A 756 -33.10 5.81 49.09
N GLN A 757 -32.78 7.05 48.68
CA GLN A 757 -33.15 7.57 47.36
C GLN A 757 -32.45 6.81 46.22
N MET A 758 -31.16 6.52 46.36
CA MET A 758 -30.39 5.74 45.39
C MET A 758 -30.93 4.33 45.23
N GLN A 759 -31.28 3.66 46.33
CA GLN A 759 -31.84 2.31 46.31
C GLN A 759 -33.19 2.29 45.57
N ASN A 760 -34.08 3.24 45.86
CA ASN A 760 -35.36 3.37 45.16
C ASN A 760 -35.18 3.63 43.65
N ALA A 761 -34.27 4.53 43.28
CA ALA A 761 -33.98 4.83 41.87
C ALA A 761 -33.39 3.63 41.12
N ARG A 762 -32.57 2.82 41.80
CA ARG A 762 -32.01 1.59 41.24
C ARG A 762 -33.09 0.53 41.02
N GLU A 763 -33.97 0.33 41.98
CA GLU A 763 -35.10 -0.60 41.86
C GLU A 763 -36.03 -0.21 40.71
N GLU A 764 -36.29 1.09 40.54
CA GLU A 764 -37.07 1.62 39.42
C GLU A 764 -36.39 1.37 38.06
N ALA A 765 -35.08 1.59 37.97
CA ALA A 765 -34.30 1.31 36.75
C ALA A 765 -34.24 -0.19 36.41
N GLU A 766 -34.05 -1.07 37.40
CA GLU A 766 -34.06 -2.52 37.22
C GLU A 766 -35.44 -3.03 36.76
N ALA A 767 -36.53 -2.46 37.30
CA ALA A 767 -37.89 -2.75 36.88
C ALA A 767 -38.15 -2.34 35.42
N LEU A 768 -37.71 -1.13 35.03
CA LEU A 768 -37.85 -0.62 33.66
C LEU A 768 -37.08 -1.49 32.65
N TYR A 769 -35.84 -1.86 32.99
CA TYR A 769 -34.99 -2.71 32.16
C TYR A 769 -35.61 -4.10 31.94
N SER A 770 -36.19 -4.68 32.99
CA SER A 770 -36.88 -5.98 32.93
C SER A 770 -38.16 -5.94 32.09
N GLN A 771 -38.82 -4.77 32.03
CA GLN A 771 -40.01 -4.55 31.20
C GLN A 771 -39.65 -4.46 29.71
N ILE A 772 -38.59 -3.70 29.38
CA ILE A 772 -38.10 -3.55 28.00
C ILE A 772 -37.72 -4.91 27.40
N GLN A 773 -36.94 -5.73 28.13
CA GLN A 773 -36.54 -7.05 27.64
C GLN A 773 -37.74 -7.96 27.33
N ARG A 774 -38.79 -7.94 28.18
CA ARG A 774 -40.00 -8.72 27.95
C ARG A 774 -40.73 -8.28 26.68
N GLN A 775 -40.83 -6.98 26.44
CA GLN A 775 -41.49 -6.45 25.23
C GLN A 775 -40.73 -6.81 23.95
N GLU A 776 -39.40 -6.72 23.96
CA GLU A 776 -38.59 -7.05 22.78
C GLU A 776 -38.68 -8.53 22.42
N TRP A 777 -38.57 -9.43 23.40
CA TRP A 777 -38.71 -10.87 23.17
C TRP A 777 -40.10 -11.26 22.71
N LYS A 778 -41.14 -10.65 23.28
CA LYS A 778 -42.53 -10.86 22.84
C LYS A 778 -42.73 -10.44 21.39
N SER A 779 -42.15 -9.30 21.00
CA SER A 779 -42.23 -8.77 19.63
C SER A 779 -41.48 -9.65 18.62
N PHE A 780 -40.26 -10.08 18.96
CA PHE A 780 -39.45 -10.98 18.13
C PHE A 780 -40.17 -12.31 17.86
N VAL A 781 -40.70 -12.93 18.92
CA VAL A 781 -41.41 -14.21 18.83
C VAL A 781 -42.71 -14.11 18.01
N GLN A 782 -43.39 -12.95 18.04
CA GLN A 782 -44.61 -12.72 17.26
C GLN A 782 -44.34 -12.46 15.77
N GLN A 783 -43.26 -11.75 15.44
CA GLN A 783 -42.90 -11.43 14.05
C GLN A 783 -42.45 -12.67 13.28
N GLU A 784 -41.69 -13.57 13.92
CA GLU A 784 -41.07 -14.73 13.23
C GLU A 784 -41.99 -15.95 13.07
N THR A 785 -43.30 -15.78 13.28
CA THR A 785 -44.36 -16.73 12.93
C THR A 785 -44.10 -18.21 13.33
N ARG A 786 -44.13 -18.49 14.64
CA ARG A 786 -44.37 -19.81 15.31
C ARG A 786 -43.24 -20.89 15.26
N ILE A 787 -43.01 -21.62 16.36
CA ILE A 787 -42.11 -21.36 17.50
C ILE A 787 -41.67 -22.74 18.03
N GLY A 788 -40.37 -23.02 18.01
CA GLY A 788 -39.76 -24.19 18.66
C GLY A 788 -39.67 -25.47 17.80
N PHE A 789 -38.85 -26.39 18.27
CA PHE A 789 -38.57 -27.67 17.60
C PHE A 789 -38.93 -28.83 18.53
N ARG A 790 -39.38 -29.94 17.95
CA ARG A 790 -39.54 -31.22 18.65
C ARG A 790 -38.65 -32.25 17.98
N GLN A 791 -37.81 -32.90 18.78
CA GLN A 791 -37.03 -34.06 18.36
C GLN A 791 -37.67 -35.33 18.91
N THR A 792 -37.93 -36.31 18.05
CA THR A 792 -38.31 -37.68 18.43
C THR A 792 -37.28 -38.68 17.89
N ALA A 793 -37.35 -39.95 18.29
CA ALA A 793 -36.47 -41.00 17.77
C ALA A 793 -36.57 -41.18 16.24
N THR A 794 -37.69 -40.74 15.64
CA THR A 794 -37.96 -40.76 14.19
C THR A 794 -37.54 -39.49 13.45
N GLY A 795 -36.91 -38.51 14.12
CA GLY A 795 -36.41 -37.27 13.52
C GLY A 795 -36.96 -35.98 14.16
N GLY A 796 -36.43 -34.84 13.71
CA GLY A 796 -36.80 -33.50 14.20
C GLY A 796 -37.84 -32.82 13.32
N ARG A 797 -38.82 -32.15 13.95
CA ARG A 797 -39.84 -31.35 13.24
C ARG A 797 -40.07 -30.00 13.93
N ARG A 798 -40.36 -28.97 13.14
CA ARG A 798 -40.79 -27.66 13.63
C ARG A 798 -42.19 -27.77 14.26
N LEU A 799 -42.42 -27.10 15.37
CA LEU A 799 -43.73 -27.03 16.00
C LEU A 799 -44.66 -26.11 15.20
N ILE A 800 -45.87 -26.60 14.91
CA ILE A 800 -46.91 -25.85 14.19
C ILE A 800 -47.87 -25.17 15.19
N ARG A 801 -47.99 -25.71 16.40
CA ARG A 801 -48.76 -25.17 17.53
C ARG A 801 -47.94 -25.29 18.82
N PRO A 802 -48.08 -24.33 19.76
CA PRO A 802 -47.44 -24.41 21.07
C PRO A 802 -47.84 -25.70 21.81
N VAL A 803 -46.89 -26.27 22.55
CA VAL A 803 -47.14 -27.41 23.43
C VAL A 803 -47.46 -26.84 24.81
N ASP A 804 -48.71 -26.99 25.26
CA ASP A 804 -49.18 -26.53 26.56
C ASP A 804 -49.42 -27.74 27.46
N THR A 805 -48.52 -27.96 28.41
CA THR A 805 -48.66 -28.98 29.45
C THR A 805 -48.45 -28.34 30.82
N ASP A 806 -48.99 -28.96 31.87
CA ASP A 806 -48.99 -28.36 33.21
C ASP A 806 -47.57 -28.12 33.73
N GLU A 807 -46.64 -29.02 33.42
CA GLU A 807 -45.22 -28.89 33.73
C GLU A 807 -44.52 -27.75 32.97
N ILE A 808 -44.88 -27.50 31.70
CA ILE A 808 -44.37 -26.34 30.93
C ILE A 808 -44.93 -25.04 31.52
N ARG A 809 -46.23 -25.01 31.87
CA ARG A 809 -46.88 -23.83 32.45
C ARG A 809 -46.27 -23.50 33.81
N ALA A 810 -46.05 -24.51 34.65
CA ALA A 810 -45.39 -24.36 35.94
C ALA A 810 -43.96 -23.83 35.79
N ALA A 811 -43.17 -24.34 34.84
CA ALA A 811 -41.81 -23.86 34.58
C ALA A 811 -41.78 -22.41 34.05
N LEU A 812 -42.73 -22.03 33.18
CA LEU A 812 -42.85 -20.66 32.66
C LEU A 812 -43.22 -19.65 33.76
N GLN A 813 -44.12 -20.02 34.67
CA GLN A 813 -44.61 -19.13 35.72
C GLN A 813 -43.67 -19.03 36.91
N SER A 814 -43.16 -20.18 37.39
CA SER A 814 -42.25 -20.20 38.54
C SER A 814 -40.83 -19.76 38.18
N GLY A 815 -40.45 -19.92 36.90
CA GLY A 815 -39.06 -19.83 36.48
C GLY A 815 -38.17 -20.87 37.16
N GLN A 816 -38.70 -21.93 37.77
CA GLN A 816 -37.87 -22.99 38.35
C GLN A 816 -37.96 -24.26 37.51
N VAL A 817 -36.94 -25.11 37.63
CA VAL A 817 -36.97 -26.43 36.98
C VAL A 817 -38.11 -27.24 37.60
N VAL A 818 -38.95 -27.82 36.75
CA VAL A 818 -40.04 -28.70 37.17
C VAL A 818 -39.70 -30.11 36.71
N VAL A 819 -39.45 -30.99 37.68
CA VAL A 819 -39.22 -32.41 37.43
C VAL A 819 -40.46 -33.18 37.85
N VAL A 820 -41.14 -33.76 36.86
CA VAL A 820 -42.28 -34.64 37.10
C VAL A 820 -41.79 -36.07 37.08
N GLU A 821 -41.68 -36.66 38.26
CA GLU A 821 -41.56 -38.11 38.39
C GLU A 821 -42.92 -38.73 38.03
N GLY A 822 -42.95 -39.74 37.16
CA GLY A 822 -44.19 -40.33 36.65
C GLY A 822 -45.02 -40.95 37.78
N LYS A 823 -45.94 -40.17 38.36
CA LYS A 823 -46.79 -40.59 39.48
C LYS A 823 -48.10 -41.27 39.06
N ASP A 824 -48.40 -41.32 37.76
CA ASP A 824 -49.59 -41.97 37.23
C ASP A 824 -49.27 -42.73 35.94
N THR A 825 -49.86 -43.90 35.76
CA THR A 825 -49.51 -44.95 34.77
C THR A 825 -49.58 -44.55 33.27
N ARG A 826 -49.73 -43.25 32.95
CA ARG A 826 -49.99 -42.72 31.60
C ARG A 826 -48.92 -41.77 31.04
N SER A 827 -47.96 -41.24 31.81
CA SER A 827 -46.98 -40.25 31.31
C SER A 827 -45.52 -40.59 31.67
N ASN A 828 -44.61 -40.40 30.72
CA ASN A 828 -43.17 -40.57 30.97
C ASN A 828 -42.64 -39.45 31.89
N PRO A 829 -41.69 -39.76 32.79
CA PRO A 829 -40.97 -38.76 33.59
C PRO A 829 -40.41 -37.63 32.73
N THR A 830 -40.56 -36.38 33.18
CA THR A 830 -40.33 -35.20 32.35
C THR A 830 -39.56 -34.12 33.11
N ILE A 831 -38.57 -33.49 32.45
CA ILE A 831 -37.90 -32.27 32.92
C ILE A 831 -38.43 -31.11 32.07
N ALA A 832 -39.10 -30.16 32.70
CA ALA A 832 -39.40 -28.86 32.12
C ALA A 832 -38.41 -27.83 32.67
N MET A 833 -37.43 -27.48 31.84
CA MET A 833 -36.34 -26.57 32.19
C MET A 833 -36.62 -25.16 31.63
N PRO A 834 -36.75 -24.12 32.47
CA PRO A 834 -36.91 -22.76 31.99
C PRO A 834 -35.62 -22.28 31.31
N VAL A 835 -35.77 -21.64 30.15
CA VAL A 835 -34.69 -20.93 29.44
C VAL A 835 -34.70 -19.50 29.93
N LYS A 836 -33.68 -19.12 30.71
CA LYS A 836 -33.59 -17.81 31.36
C LYS A 836 -32.50 -16.94 30.77
N LEU A 837 -32.86 -15.72 30.42
CA LEU A 837 -31.92 -14.67 30.06
C LEU A 837 -32.00 -13.57 31.13
N ARG A 838 -30.90 -13.36 31.86
CA ARG A 838 -30.78 -12.29 32.88
C ARG A 838 -31.96 -12.24 33.87
N GLY A 839 -32.41 -13.41 34.33
CA GLY A 839 -33.52 -13.55 35.30
C GLY A 839 -34.91 -13.69 34.67
N GLN A 840 -35.08 -13.40 33.38
CA GLN A 840 -36.36 -13.48 32.68
C GLN A 840 -36.50 -14.81 31.92
N THR A 841 -37.60 -15.54 32.15
CA THR A 841 -37.91 -16.76 31.38
C THR A 841 -38.40 -16.38 29.98
N ILE A 842 -37.68 -16.82 28.95
CA ILE A 842 -37.99 -16.57 27.53
C ILE A 842 -38.54 -17.81 26.81
N GLY A 843 -38.44 -19.00 27.43
CA GLY A 843 -38.95 -20.26 26.88
C GLY A 843 -38.78 -21.43 27.84
N VAL A 844 -39.13 -22.64 27.38
CA VAL A 844 -38.97 -23.88 28.15
C VAL A 844 -38.39 -24.98 27.25
N LEU A 845 -37.38 -25.67 27.75
CA LEU A 845 -36.86 -26.91 27.20
C LEU A 845 -37.55 -28.08 27.93
N ASN A 846 -38.40 -28.82 27.20
CA ASN A 846 -39.16 -29.94 27.75
C ASN A 846 -38.59 -31.28 27.29
N ILE A 847 -38.10 -32.11 28.23
CA ILE A 847 -37.42 -33.37 27.94
C ILE A 847 -38.18 -34.51 28.60
N LYS A 848 -38.63 -35.48 27.79
CA LYS A 848 -39.35 -36.67 28.26
C LYS A 848 -38.41 -37.88 28.27
N ALA A 849 -38.47 -38.68 29.34
CA ALA A 849 -37.73 -39.92 29.43
C ALA A 849 -38.21 -40.93 28.37
N PRO A 850 -37.32 -41.79 27.83
CA PRO A 850 -37.70 -42.79 26.84
C PRO A 850 -38.54 -43.94 27.43
N THR A 851 -38.37 -44.23 28.73
CA THR A 851 -39.09 -45.29 29.46
C THR A 851 -39.80 -44.70 30.68
N ARG A 852 -40.84 -45.40 31.16
CA ARG A 852 -41.71 -44.92 32.26
C ARG A 852 -41.05 -45.03 33.64
N ASP A 853 -40.10 -45.95 33.79
CA ASP A 853 -39.48 -46.27 35.09
C ASP A 853 -38.17 -45.51 35.36
N ARG A 854 -37.73 -44.70 34.40
CA ARG A 854 -36.47 -43.93 34.51
C ARG A 854 -36.63 -42.76 35.47
N LYS A 855 -35.73 -42.66 36.45
CA LYS A 855 -35.59 -41.47 37.30
C LYS A 855 -34.50 -40.55 36.77
N TRP A 856 -34.70 -39.24 36.89
CA TRP A 856 -33.71 -38.23 36.54
C TRP A 856 -32.77 -38.03 37.72
N ASN A 857 -31.46 -38.08 37.48
CA ASN A 857 -30.47 -37.79 38.51
C ASN A 857 -30.04 -36.31 38.49
N THR A 858 -29.34 -35.87 39.54
CA THR A 858 -28.90 -34.47 39.70
C THR A 858 -27.94 -34.03 38.59
N ASP A 859 -27.07 -34.92 38.10
CA ASP A 859 -26.10 -34.60 37.04
C ASP A 859 -26.80 -34.34 35.70
N GLU A 860 -27.84 -35.12 35.38
CA GLU A 860 -28.68 -34.94 34.20
C GLU A 860 -29.45 -33.61 34.27
N ILE A 861 -30.01 -33.28 35.45
CA ILE A 861 -30.70 -32.00 35.66
C ILE A 861 -29.72 -30.83 35.51
N ASN A 862 -28.52 -30.94 36.09
CA ASN A 862 -27.46 -29.94 35.97
C ASN A 862 -26.98 -29.77 34.53
N LEU A 863 -26.86 -30.86 33.77
CA LEU A 863 -26.51 -30.81 32.35
C LEU A 863 -27.59 -30.08 31.55
N VAL A 864 -28.87 -30.41 31.77
CA VAL A 864 -30.00 -29.75 31.11
C VAL A 864 -30.06 -28.27 31.48
N GLN A 865 -29.73 -27.91 32.73
CA GLN A 865 -29.63 -26.52 33.19
C GLN A 865 -28.51 -25.79 32.44
N ALA A 866 -27.30 -26.36 32.38
CA ALA A 866 -26.17 -25.76 31.66
C ALA A 866 -26.46 -25.58 30.15
N ILE A 867 -27.16 -26.54 29.54
CA ILE A 867 -27.62 -26.43 28.15
C ILE A 867 -28.65 -25.32 28.01
N SER A 868 -29.61 -25.22 28.94
CA SER A 868 -30.63 -24.16 28.96
C SER A 868 -30.00 -22.77 29.05
N ASP A 869 -29.00 -22.59 29.92
CA ASP A 869 -28.30 -21.32 30.11
C ASP A 869 -27.51 -20.92 28.85
N ARG A 870 -26.80 -21.87 28.23
CA ARG A 870 -26.06 -21.62 26.98
C ARG A 870 -26.99 -21.38 25.79
N LEU A 871 -28.15 -22.05 25.78
CA LEU A 871 -29.21 -21.84 24.79
C LEU A 871 -29.81 -20.43 24.93
N ALA A 872 -30.05 -19.95 26.15
CA ALA A 872 -30.56 -18.59 26.37
C ALA A 872 -29.64 -17.53 25.77
N LEU A 873 -28.32 -17.65 25.99
CA LEU A 873 -27.33 -16.74 25.42
C LEU A 873 -27.24 -16.85 23.89
N ALA A 874 -27.27 -18.07 23.35
CA ALA A 874 -27.24 -18.28 21.91
C ALA A 874 -28.48 -17.72 21.21
N LEU A 875 -29.66 -17.86 21.82
CA LEU A 875 -30.90 -17.30 21.30
C LEU A 875 -30.89 -15.76 21.33
N ASP A 876 -30.34 -15.14 22.37
CA ASP A 876 -30.19 -13.68 22.42
C ASP A 876 -29.23 -13.16 21.34
N ASN A 877 -28.08 -13.82 21.16
CA ASN A 877 -27.16 -13.50 20.07
C ASN A 877 -27.81 -13.67 18.69
N ALA A 878 -28.57 -14.76 18.48
CA ALA A 878 -29.28 -14.99 17.22
C ALA A 878 -30.33 -13.90 16.95
N ARG A 879 -31.08 -13.48 17.98
CA ARG A 879 -32.03 -12.37 17.90
C ARG A 879 -31.33 -11.06 17.50
N LEU A 880 -30.20 -10.74 18.14
CA LEU A 880 -29.43 -9.52 17.84
C LEU A 880 -28.87 -9.53 16.42
N VAL A 881 -28.35 -10.66 15.95
CA VAL A 881 -27.87 -10.81 14.57
C VAL A 881 -29.02 -10.64 13.58
N HIS A 882 -30.19 -11.22 13.87
CA HIS A 882 -31.37 -11.09 13.02
C HIS A 882 -31.84 -9.63 12.93
N GLU A 883 -31.89 -8.93 14.06
CA GLU A 883 -32.26 -7.51 14.10
C GLU A 883 -31.26 -6.65 13.32
N SER A 884 -29.96 -6.91 13.48
CA SER A 884 -28.89 -6.23 12.73
C SER A 884 -29.03 -6.45 11.22
N GLN A 885 -29.24 -7.70 10.78
CA GLN A 885 -29.46 -8.02 9.37
C GLN A 885 -30.71 -7.33 8.81
N ARG A 886 -31.79 -7.26 9.58
CA ARG A 886 -33.02 -6.58 9.16
C ARG A 886 -32.83 -5.07 9.06
N ARG A 887 -32.09 -4.44 9.99
CA ARG A 887 -31.73 -3.02 9.91
C ARG A 887 -30.87 -2.76 8.67
N ALA A 888 -29.85 -3.58 8.43
CA ALA A 888 -29.00 -3.49 7.25
C ALA A 888 -29.80 -3.69 5.93
N ALA A 889 -30.73 -4.64 5.89
CA ALA A 889 -31.61 -4.85 4.73
C ALA A 889 -32.53 -3.65 4.47
N LYS A 890 -33.07 -3.04 5.55
CA LYS A 890 -33.86 -1.81 5.45
C LYS A 890 -33.02 -0.64 4.92
N GLU A 891 -31.82 -0.44 5.47
CA GLU A 891 -30.90 0.62 5.03
C GLU A 891 -30.42 0.42 3.59
N ALA A 892 -30.08 -0.81 3.20
CA ALA A 892 -29.71 -1.14 1.82
C ALA A 892 -30.85 -0.84 0.86
N LYS A 893 -32.10 -1.14 1.24
CA LYS A 893 -33.28 -0.81 0.43
C LYS A 893 -33.50 0.69 0.31
N ILE A 894 -33.33 1.45 1.40
CA ILE A 894 -33.39 2.92 1.39
C ILE A 894 -32.27 3.49 0.49
N GLY A 895 -31.06 2.96 0.59
CA GLY A 895 -29.92 3.34 -0.25
C GLY A 895 -30.16 3.07 -1.73
N GLU A 896 -30.70 1.91 -2.10
CA GLU A 896 -31.06 1.55 -3.49
C GLU A 896 -32.07 2.56 -4.07
N VAL A 897 -33.13 2.87 -3.32
CA VAL A 897 -34.14 3.87 -3.73
C VAL A 897 -33.51 5.25 -3.89
N THR A 898 -32.67 5.66 -2.94
CA THR A 898 -32.00 6.98 -2.98
C THR A 898 -31.03 7.11 -4.16
N ALA A 899 -30.29 6.04 -4.49
CA ALA A 899 -29.38 6.01 -5.64
C ALA A 899 -30.12 6.11 -6.98
N LYS A 900 -31.26 5.42 -7.14
CA LYS A 900 -32.10 5.53 -8.35
C LYS A 900 -32.69 6.94 -8.51
N ILE A 901 -33.13 7.56 -7.41
CA ILE A 901 -33.61 8.94 -7.39
C ILE A 901 -32.47 9.90 -7.79
N GLY A 902 -31.27 9.73 -7.22
CA GLY A 902 -30.12 10.60 -7.48
C GLY A 902 -29.45 10.42 -8.86
N ALA A 903 -29.66 9.28 -9.54
CA ALA A 903 -29.14 9.03 -10.89
C ALA A 903 -29.92 9.80 -11.98
N SER A 904 -31.07 10.37 -11.64
CA SER A 904 -31.90 11.13 -12.57
C SER A 904 -31.64 12.63 -12.44
N ILE A 905 -31.33 13.28 -13.56
CA ILE A 905 -31.03 14.72 -13.65
C ILE A 905 -32.24 15.58 -14.04
N ASN A 906 -33.38 14.96 -14.36
CA ASN A 906 -34.62 15.66 -14.72
C ASN A 906 -35.60 15.57 -13.54
N MET A 907 -36.03 16.72 -13.01
CA MET A 907 -36.99 16.84 -11.90
C MET A 907 -38.22 15.96 -12.10
N GLN A 908 -38.77 15.88 -13.32
CA GLN A 908 -39.94 15.07 -13.61
C GLN A 908 -39.65 13.57 -13.46
N ASN A 909 -38.48 13.11 -13.92
CA ASN A 909 -38.06 11.72 -13.77
C ASN A 909 -37.69 11.39 -12.31
N VAL A 910 -37.13 12.34 -11.56
CA VAL A 910 -36.86 12.20 -10.12
C VAL A 910 -38.16 11.95 -9.36
N LEU A 911 -39.19 12.77 -9.61
CA LEU A 911 -40.51 12.64 -8.98
C LEU A 911 -41.20 11.33 -9.36
N GLN A 912 -41.19 10.98 -10.64
CA GLN A 912 -41.78 9.72 -11.11
C GLN A 912 -41.07 8.51 -10.50
N THR A 913 -39.74 8.49 -10.49
CA THR A 913 -38.95 7.40 -9.89
C THR A 913 -39.20 7.30 -8.38
N ALA A 914 -39.32 8.43 -7.68
CA ALA A 914 -39.63 8.44 -6.26
C ALA A 914 -41.02 7.83 -5.98
N VAL A 915 -42.05 8.22 -6.74
CA VAL A 915 -43.41 7.66 -6.59
C VAL A 915 -43.43 6.16 -6.90
N GLU A 916 -42.81 5.73 -8.00
CA GLU A 916 -42.78 4.33 -8.43
C GLU A 916 -42.04 3.43 -7.42
N GLU A 917 -40.85 3.85 -6.97
CA GLU A 917 -40.05 3.04 -6.06
C GLU A 917 -40.64 3.03 -4.64
N LEU A 918 -41.27 4.13 -4.19
CA LEU A 918 -42.04 4.15 -2.92
C LEU A 918 -43.27 3.25 -3.00
N GLY A 919 -44.01 3.27 -4.12
CA GLY A 919 -45.16 2.39 -4.34
C GLY A 919 -44.77 0.90 -4.36
N ARG A 920 -43.61 0.57 -4.96
CA ARG A 920 -43.06 -0.80 -4.91
C ARG A 920 -42.57 -1.19 -3.52
N ALA A 921 -41.92 -0.26 -2.80
CA ALA A 921 -41.40 -0.51 -1.46
C ALA A 921 -42.51 -0.65 -0.41
N LEU A 922 -43.68 -0.06 -0.65
CA LEU A 922 -44.85 -0.07 0.23
C LEU A 922 -46.08 -0.63 -0.50
N PRO A 923 -46.16 -1.96 -0.72
CA PRO A 923 -47.24 -2.59 -1.46
C PRO A 923 -48.62 -2.24 -0.89
N GLY A 924 -49.54 -1.78 -1.74
CA GLY A 924 -50.89 -1.39 -1.35
C GLY A 924 -51.02 0.04 -0.81
N SER A 925 -49.97 0.86 -0.89
CA SER A 925 -50.00 2.27 -0.49
C SER A 925 -50.15 3.19 -1.70
N GLU A 926 -50.97 4.24 -1.58
CA GLU A 926 -51.02 5.36 -2.54
C GLU A 926 -49.93 6.37 -2.18
N VAL A 927 -49.11 6.76 -3.16
CA VAL A 927 -47.99 7.69 -2.97
C VAL A 927 -48.21 8.92 -3.85
N ILE A 928 -48.33 10.10 -3.24
CA ILE A 928 -48.57 11.38 -3.90
C ILE A 928 -47.43 12.34 -3.52
N ILE A 929 -46.87 13.05 -4.50
CA ILE A 929 -45.92 14.15 -4.28
C ILE A 929 -46.55 15.42 -4.89
N GLN A 930 -46.73 16.45 -4.07
CA GLN A 930 -47.31 17.74 -4.47
C GLN A 930 -46.38 18.88 -4.04
N PHE A 931 -46.21 19.88 -4.91
CA PHE A 931 -45.51 21.12 -4.57
C PHE A 931 -46.51 22.17 -4.08
N GLU A 932 -46.06 23.03 -3.17
CA GLU A 932 -46.82 24.19 -2.71
C GLU A 932 -47.05 25.16 -3.88
N GLN A 933 -48.31 25.50 -4.12
CA GLN A 933 -48.69 26.43 -5.16
C GLN A 933 -48.34 27.84 -4.66
N ALA A 934 -47.50 28.58 -5.38
CA ALA A 934 -47.24 29.98 -5.03
C ALA A 934 -48.56 30.75 -5.12
N ASP A 935 -48.99 31.32 -4.00
CA ASP A 935 -50.15 32.21 -3.92
C ASP A 935 -49.94 33.40 -4.88
N GLY A 936 -50.51 33.29 -6.07
CA GLY A 936 -50.61 34.36 -7.05
C GLY A 936 -51.95 35.06 -6.89
N GLU A 937 -51.88 36.25 -6.30
CA GLU A 937 -52.70 37.42 -6.58
C GLU A 937 -54.11 37.19 -7.15
N ASN A 938 -55.11 37.54 -6.32
CA ASN A 938 -56.37 38.10 -6.80
C ASN A 938 -56.12 39.10 -7.93
N THR A 939 -56.61 38.80 -9.13
CA THR A 939 -57.16 39.82 -10.05
C THR A 939 -58.32 39.19 -10.86
N PRO A 940 -59.33 40.00 -11.21
CA PRO A 940 -60.75 39.64 -11.22
C PRO A 940 -61.24 38.77 -12.39
#